data_AF-A0A8T5T9W3-F1
#
_entry.id   AF-A0A8T5T9W3-F1
#
_cell.length_a   1.000
_cell.length_b   1.000
_cell.length_c   1.000
_cell.angle_alpha   90.00
_cell.angle_beta   90.00
_cell.angle_gamma   90.00
#
_symmetry.space_group_name_H-M   'P 1'
#
loop_
_entity.id
_entity.type
_entity.pdbx_description
1 polymer ?
#
loop_
_entity_poly.entity_id
_entity_poly.type
_entity_poly.pdbx_seq_one_letter_code
_entity_poly.pdbx_strand_id
1 'polypeptide(L)'
;MIKESLEIYIRDFFKSKINISKNFTFDKLDELFVKIPRFKSIIIEKLNNLKILDPACGSGRFLLGLVELLFNLYRLVDSSSDNFTLKKKIIKNNIYGIDSDEEACFISKLRLFRWLYSESEASEWDNNNLFILEKKNDLKNLRKLFNSINFRFNIKNQDFLLDNQPPGKYDIIIGNPPYIENKKIINLEYKKKLYANFQSAYKLFDLSILFIERSLNILKNSGFISFLITNKFLSSDYGIKLRKLLIVQSKIKLIINISSLPIFLRKSIYPIIIFIQNKIPKEKHMIKIKNIENLENLENYTEFKMFLQRKFLEFPGKVIPLKGDIEFIHKIYLTYKSMDEKFNNLKIVYRPYGFTDYTKYFNYINKIKQTEYDLILIGTGNVGKYHIKFNKKIKIAKGNYSVSYINPENKNQNIWSKICTNKIIFREIAKELTCVYDPGVFTNITGLYFIEIPNLEVDSLFALLCILNSKFIDDIFKTLFGTLHMAGGYLRFNGSFIKKLPMPHCFPLILARLGKLTQFLQQLNYDYFNHENYFNFFSQSKIKLLLDFLNPLSEALIRVLYISGMVGNSNNLFQELNILLNLKNTFFDIELKFSYPYFNLDLYNTTSNQEQEIIILKIEKIICNLKKNKELLEEIKKINNQINFIFKN
;
A
#
# COMPACT_ATOMS: atom_id res chain seq x y z
N MET A 1 -13.23 -18.50 -2.81
CA MET A 1 -14.04 -17.28 -2.52
C MET A 1 -15.53 -17.60 -2.35
N ILE A 2 -16.19 -18.20 -3.35
CA ILE A 2 -17.64 -18.51 -3.30
C ILE A 2 -17.94 -19.45 -2.12
N LYS A 3 -17.23 -20.59 -2.03
CA LYS A 3 -17.34 -21.57 -0.93
C LYS A 3 -17.20 -20.88 0.44
N GLU A 4 -16.10 -20.15 0.66
CA GLU A 4 -15.84 -19.50 1.94
C GLU A 4 -16.87 -18.43 2.30
N SER A 5 -17.41 -17.71 1.32
CA SER A 5 -18.44 -16.68 1.58
C SER A 5 -19.69 -17.31 2.17
N LEU A 6 -20.15 -18.40 1.56
CA LEU A 6 -21.31 -19.15 2.01
C LEU A 6 -21.04 -19.86 3.35
N GLU A 7 -19.86 -20.47 3.52
CA GLU A 7 -19.48 -21.10 4.79
C GLU A 7 -19.43 -20.09 5.94
N ILE A 8 -18.81 -18.92 5.73
CA ILE A 8 -18.74 -17.85 6.73
C ILE A 8 -20.15 -17.39 7.10
N TYR A 9 -21.01 -17.15 6.10
CA TYR A 9 -22.39 -16.72 6.31
C TYR A 9 -23.21 -17.72 7.12
N ILE A 10 -23.19 -18.99 6.70
CA ILE A 10 -23.94 -20.07 7.33
C ILE A 10 -23.43 -20.31 8.76
N ARG A 11 -22.11 -20.37 8.95
CA ARG A 11 -21.50 -20.55 10.27
C ARG A 11 -21.85 -19.42 11.25
N ASP A 12 -21.84 -18.16 10.81
CA ASP A 12 -22.18 -17.02 11.66
C ASP A 12 -23.67 -17.00 12.02
N PHE A 13 -24.55 -17.36 11.08
CA PHE A 13 -25.97 -17.55 11.37
C PHE A 13 -26.16 -18.61 12.45
N PHE A 14 -25.46 -19.73 12.34
CA PHE A 14 -25.61 -20.83 13.29
C PHE A 14 -25.05 -20.53 14.66
N LYS A 15 -23.85 -19.92 14.77
CA LYS A 15 -23.31 -19.48 16.07
C LYS A 15 -24.27 -18.61 16.88
N SER A 16 -25.18 -17.90 16.21
CA SER A 16 -26.18 -17.06 16.88
C SER A 16 -27.40 -17.84 17.40
N LYS A 17 -27.67 -19.05 16.89
CA LYS A 17 -28.86 -19.86 17.22
C LYS A 17 -28.54 -21.16 17.96
N ILE A 18 -27.42 -21.78 17.64
CA ILE A 18 -26.99 -23.09 18.13
C ILE A 18 -25.50 -22.94 18.43
N ASN A 19 -25.04 -23.36 19.60
CA ASN A 19 -23.65 -23.20 20.04
C ASN A 19 -22.70 -24.16 19.29
N ILE A 20 -22.72 -24.12 17.95
CA ILE A 20 -21.95 -24.97 17.06
C ILE A 20 -20.49 -24.52 17.10
N SER A 21 -19.61 -25.51 17.16
CA SER A 21 -18.16 -25.31 17.29
C SER A 21 -17.59 -24.41 16.18
N LYS A 22 -16.43 -23.82 16.44
CA LYS A 22 -15.74 -22.93 15.48
C LYS A 22 -15.34 -23.62 14.16
N ASN A 23 -15.37 -24.96 14.09
CA ASN A 23 -14.81 -25.77 13.01
C ASN A 23 -15.82 -26.27 11.97
N PHE A 24 -16.96 -25.58 11.81
CA PHE A 24 -17.91 -25.85 10.72
C PHE A 24 -17.25 -25.60 9.35
N THR A 25 -17.27 -26.62 8.50
CA THR A 25 -16.95 -26.61 7.07
C THR A 25 -18.03 -27.39 6.33
N PHE A 26 -18.24 -27.09 5.04
CA PHE A 26 -19.25 -27.82 4.26
C PHE A 26 -18.97 -29.31 4.15
N ASP A 27 -17.70 -29.71 4.19
CA ASP A 27 -17.29 -31.11 4.07
C ASP A 27 -17.71 -31.98 5.27
N LYS A 28 -18.19 -31.36 6.37
CA LYS A 28 -18.67 -32.05 7.58
C LYS A 28 -20.18 -31.91 7.81
N LEU A 29 -20.91 -31.42 6.80
CA LEU A 29 -22.35 -31.18 6.92
C LEU A 29 -23.14 -32.45 7.18
N ASP A 30 -22.79 -33.55 6.51
CA ASP A 30 -23.50 -34.83 6.66
C ASP A 30 -23.39 -35.39 8.08
N GLU A 31 -22.19 -35.35 8.67
CA GLU A 31 -21.97 -35.71 10.08
C GLU A 31 -22.82 -34.85 11.03
N LEU A 32 -22.94 -33.55 10.73
CA LEU A 32 -23.74 -32.62 11.53
C LEU A 32 -25.24 -32.88 11.40
N PHE A 33 -25.73 -33.24 10.21
CA PHE A 33 -27.13 -33.60 10.01
C PHE A 33 -27.52 -34.87 10.76
N VAL A 34 -26.62 -35.87 10.79
CA VAL A 34 -26.82 -37.09 11.59
C VAL A 34 -26.87 -36.75 13.08
N LYS A 35 -25.95 -35.92 13.57
CA LYS A 35 -25.88 -35.56 15.00
C LYS A 35 -27.03 -34.66 15.45
N ILE A 36 -27.55 -33.80 14.56
CA ILE A 36 -28.60 -32.82 14.88
C ILE A 36 -29.64 -32.81 13.75
N PRO A 37 -30.64 -33.70 13.74
CA PRO A 37 -31.60 -33.82 12.63
C PRO A 37 -32.39 -32.54 12.32
N ARG A 38 -32.74 -31.75 13.35
CA ARG A 38 -33.39 -30.43 13.20
C ARG A 38 -32.53 -29.42 12.43
N PHE A 39 -31.22 -29.64 12.33
CA PHE A 39 -30.30 -28.77 11.61
C PHE A 39 -30.61 -28.73 10.11
N LYS A 40 -31.07 -29.85 9.54
CA LYS A 40 -31.42 -29.98 8.13
C LYS A 40 -32.55 -29.02 7.74
N SER A 41 -33.64 -28.98 8.52
CA SER A 41 -34.77 -28.07 8.24
C SER A 41 -34.40 -26.60 8.38
N ILE A 42 -33.55 -26.25 9.37
CA ILE A 42 -33.06 -24.87 9.54
C ILE A 42 -32.17 -24.44 8.36
N ILE A 43 -31.30 -25.32 7.85
CA ILE A 43 -30.50 -25.03 6.65
C ILE A 43 -31.41 -24.83 5.43
N ILE A 44 -32.41 -25.69 5.22
CA ILE A 44 -33.36 -25.56 4.10
C ILE A 44 -34.09 -24.22 4.16
N GLU A 45 -34.63 -23.84 5.31
CA GLU A 45 -35.30 -22.55 5.51
C GLU A 45 -34.36 -21.38 5.20
N LYS A 46 -33.11 -21.49 5.64
CA LYS A 46 -32.09 -20.46 5.40
C LYS A 46 -31.72 -20.34 3.93
N LEU A 47 -31.53 -21.47 3.23
CA LEU A 47 -31.23 -21.51 1.81
C LEU A 47 -32.41 -20.98 0.99
N ASN A 48 -33.66 -21.32 1.33
CA ASN A 48 -34.84 -20.85 0.61
C ASN A 48 -34.98 -19.33 0.58
N ASN A 49 -34.52 -18.66 1.65
CA ASN A 49 -34.64 -17.21 1.83
C ASN A 49 -33.36 -16.42 1.50
N LEU A 50 -32.27 -17.10 1.16
CA LEU A 50 -30.96 -16.51 0.93
C LEU A 50 -30.94 -15.75 -0.41
N LYS A 51 -30.66 -14.45 -0.40
CA LYS A 51 -30.50 -13.64 -1.63
C LYS A 51 -29.04 -13.23 -1.82
N ILE A 52 -28.45 -13.64 -2.95
CA ILE A 52 -27.05 -13.37 -3.32
C ILE A 52 -27.01 -12.49 -4.56
N LEU A 53 -26.29 -11.38 -4.49
CA LEU A 53 -26.09 -10.46 -5.61
C LEU A 53 -24.64 -10.48 -6.10
N ASP A 54 -24.45 -10.53 -7.42
CA ASP A 54 -23.23 -10.03 -8.07
C ASP A 54 -23.48 -8.65 -8.69
N PRO A 55 -22.85 -7.57 -8.17
CA PRO A 55 -23.15 -6.20 -8.57
C PRO A 55 -22.47 -5.77 -9.88
N ALA A 56 -21.56 -6.58 -10.40
CA ALA A 56 -20.88 -6.38 -11.68
C ALA A 56 -20.71 -7.76 -12.33
N CYS A 57 -21.83 -8.40 -12.63
CA CYS A 57 -21.85 -9.84 -12.92
C CYS A 57 -21.15 -10.21 -14.23
N GLY A 58 -20.95 -9.24 -15.12
CA GLY A 58 -20.42 -9.43 -16.45
C GLY A 58 -21.15 -10.58 -17.15
N SER A 59 -20.37 -11.48 -17.73
CA SER A 59 -20.89 -12.70 -18.38
C SER A 59 -21.37 -13.79 -17.41
N GLY A 60 -21.39 -13.56 -16.09
CA GLY A 60 -22.02 -14.45 -15.10
C GLY A 60 -21.16 -15.60 -14.56
N ARG A 61 -19.82 -15.51 -14.60
CA ARG A 61 -18.94 -16.60 -14.12
C ARG A 61 -19.07 -16.87 -12.62
N PHE A 62 -19.16 -15.83 -11.80
CA PHE A 62 -19.40 -15.99 -10.35
C PHE A 62 -20.78 -16.55 -10.06
N LEU A 63 -21.79 -16.13 -10.84
CA LEU A 63 -23.15 -16.63 -10.71
C LEU A 63 -23.23 -18.14 -11.03
N LEU A 64 -22.49 -18.62 -12.03
CA LEU A 64 -22.41 -20.04 -12.35
C LEU A 64 -21.82 -20.86 -11.19
N GLY A 65 -20.67 -20.43 -10.64
CA GLY A 65 -20.08 -21.11 -9.49
C GLY A 65 -20.95 -21.04 -8.22
N LEU A 66 -21.77 -19.99 -8.06
CA LEU A 66 -22.75 -19.89 -6.98
C LEU A 66 -23.88 -20.90 -7.12
N VAL A 67 -24.45 -21.05 -8.32
CA VAL A 67 -25.56 -22.00 -8.52
C VAL A 67 -25.13 -23.45 -8.35
N GLU A 68 -23.93 -23.81 -8.81
CA GLU A 68 -23.36 -25.15 -8.61
C GLU A 68 -23.19 -25.45 -7.11
N LEU A 69 -22.59 -24.52 -6.36
CA LEU A 69 -22.39 -24.71 -4.92
C LEU A 69 -23.71 -24.77 -4.16
N LEU A 70 -24.67 -23.90 -4.48
CA LEU A 70 -25.99 -23.92 -3.85
C LEU A 70 -26.73 -25.22 -4.19
N PHE A 71 -26.64 -25.71 -5.42
CA PHE A 71 -27.25 -26.97 -5.82
C PHE A 71 -26.71 -28.15 -5.03
N ASN A 72 -25.39 -28.24 -4.88
CA ASN A 72 -24.74 -29.25 -4.05
C ASN A 72 -25.23 -29.16 -2.59
N LEU A 73 -25.29 -27.96 -2.02
CA LEU A 73 -25.81 -27.76 -0.66
C LEU A 73 -27.28 -28.15 -0.52
N TYR A 74 -28.13 -27.79 -1.48
CA TYR A 74 -29.53 -28.21 -1.48
C TYR A 74 -29.66 -29.72 -1.60
N ARG A 75 -28.84 -30.39 -2.43
CA ARG A 75 -28.89 -31.86 -2.59
C ARG A 75 -28.55 -32.62 -1.31
N LEU A 76 -27.65 -32.10 -0.49
CA LEU A 76 -27.37 -32.66 0.84
C LEU A 76 -28.58 -32.59 1.77
N VAL A 77 -29.41 -31.55 1.64
CA VAL A 77 -30.57 -31.33 2.52
C VAL A 77 -31.93 -31.73 1.92
N ASP A 78 -32.02 -31.90 0.61
CA ASP A 78 -33.23 -32.17 -0.15
C ASP A 78 -32.86 -33.09 -1.33
N SER A 79 -32.83 -34.38 -1.04
CA SER A 79 -32.49 -35.44 -2.00
C SER A 79 -33.68 -35.88 -2.85
N SER A 80 -34.91 -35.52 -2.49
CA SER A 80 -36.13 -36.00 -3.14
C SER A 80 -36.64 -35.07 -4.25
N SER A 81 -36.34 -33.77 -4.20
CA SER A 81 -36.75 -32.84 -5.27
C SER A 81 -36.09 -33.17 -6.61
N ASP A 82 -36.81 -33.02 -7.73
CA ASP A 82 -36.25 -33.12 -9.09
C ASP A 82 -35.13 -32.08 -9.36
N ASN A 83 -34.10 -32.45 -10.14
CA ASN A 83 -32.95 -31.60 -10.46
C ASN A 83 -33.39 -30.30 -11.13
N PHE A 84 -34.27 -30.39 -12.14
CA PHE A 84 -34.70 -29.21 -12.89
C PHE A 84 -35.46 -28.24 -11.98
N THR A 85 -36.40 -28.74 -11.18
CA THR A 85 -37.18 -27.97 -10.21
C THR A 85 -36.30 -27.26 -9.20
N LEU A 86 -35.29 -27.97 -8.68
CA LEU A 86 -34.34 -27.40 -7.72
C LEU A 86 -33.45 -26.32 -8.36
N LYS A 87 -32.86 -26.60 -9.53
CA LYS A 87 -32.06 -25.63 -10.29
C LYS A 87 -32.87 -24.36 -10.62
N LYS A 88 -34.13 -24.54 -11.05
CA LYS A 88 -35.07 -23.46 -11.34
C LYS A 88 -35.34 -22.59 -10.11
N LYS A 89 -35.56 -23.22 -8.96
CA LYS A 89 -35.77 -22.56 -7.66
C LYS A 89 -34.54 -21.75 -7.24
N ILE A 90 -33.33 -22.31 -7.39
CA ILE A 90 -32.06 -21.64 -7.07
C ILE A 90 -31.92 -20.35 -7.90
N ILE A 91 -32.04 -20.44 -9.22
CA ILE A 91 -31.92 -19.26 -10.10
C ILE A 91 -32.95 -18.19 -9.74
N LYS A 92 -34.21 -18.59 -9.50
CA LYS A 92 -35.31 -17.65 -9.26
C LYS A 92 -35.23 -16.96 -7.90
N ASN A 93 -34.88 -17.70 -6.84
CA ASN A 93 -35.00 -17.21 -5.47
C ASN A 93 -33.68 -16.70 -4.91
N ASN A 94 -32.56 -17.34 -5.28
CA ASN A 94 -31.27 -17.09 -4.66
C ASN A 94 -30.38 -16.13 -5.45
N ILE A 95 -30.42 -16.16 -6.78
CA ILE A 95 -29.43 -15.50 -7.63
C ILE A 95 -29.93 -14.17 -8.15
N TYR A 96 -29.09 -13.14 -8.05
CA TYR A 96 -29.30 -11.80 -8.57
C TYR A 96 -28.02 -11.29 -9.21
N GLY A 97 -28.14 -10.54 -10.31
CA GLY A 97 -26.99 -9.95 -11.01
C GLY A 97 -27.32 -8.57 -11.55
N ILE A 98 -26.34 -7.67 -11.52
CA ILE A 98 -26.40 -6.35 -12.13
C ILE A 98 -25.16 -6.16 -13.00
N ASP A 99 -25.33 -5.64 -14.20
CA ASP A 99 -24.22 -5.15 -15.01
C ASP A 99 -24.66 -3.97 -15.90
N SER A 100 -23.75 -3.04 -16.17
CA SER A 100 -24.03 -1.91 -17.06
C SER A 100 -24.02 -2.31 -18.54
N ASP A 101 -23.37 -3.43 -18.88
CA ASP A 101 -23.33 -3.96 -20.25
C ASP A 101 -24.50 -4.94 -20.50
N GLU A 102 -25.32 -4.61 -21.50
CA GLU A 102 -26.50 -5.39 -21.87
C GLU A 102 -26.12 -6.74 -22.51
N GLU A 103 -25.03 -6.80 -23.27
CA GLU A 103 -24.54 -8.05 -23.87
C GLU A 103 -24.00 -8.98 -22.79
N ALA A 104 -23.24 -8.45 -21.84
CA ALA A 104 -22.77 -9.20 -20.70
C ALA A 104 -23.93 -9.79 -19.88
N CYS A 105 -24.96 -8.98 -19.60
CA CYS A 105 -26.20 -9.43 -18.96
C CYS A 105 -26.86 -10.58 -19.73
N PHE A 106 -26.94 -10.47 -21.06
CA PHE A 106 -27.53 -11.51 -21.90
C PHE A 106 -26.74 -12.82 -21.85
N ILE A 107 -25.40 -12.76 -21.97
CA ILE A 107 -24.52 -13.93 -21.85
C ILE A 107 -24.66 -14.58 -20.47
N SER A 108 -24.77 -13.77 -19.40
CA SER A 108 -25.01 -14.29 -18.05
C SER A 108 -26.32 -15.08 -17.96
N LYS A 109 -27.40 -14.58 -18.57
CA LYS A 109 -28.70 -15.29 -18.60
C LYS A 109 -28.58 -16.61 -19.37
N LEU A 110 -27.90 -16.60 -20.53
CA LEU A 110 -27.65 -17.82 -21.33
C LEU A 110 -26.86 -18.87 -20.56
N ARG A 111 -25.83 -18.49 -19.79
CA ARG A 111 -25.05 -19.43 -18.98
C ARG A 111 -25.89 -20.09 -17.89
N LEU A 112 -26.70 -19.31 -17.18
CA LEU A 112 -27.62 -19.84 -16.17
C LEU A 112 -28.70 -20.73 -16.79
N PHE A 113 -29.17 -20.37 -17.99
CA PHE A 113 -30.10 -21.19 -18.75
C PHE A 113 -29.47 -22.54 -19.13
N ARG A 114 -28.27 -22.55 -19.70
CA ARG A 114 -27.55 -23.80 -20.02
C ARG A 114 -27.34 -24.68 -18.79
N TRP A 115 -27.02 -24.08 -17.65
CA TRP A 115 -26.89 -24.83 -16.39
C TRP A 115 -28.21 -25.44 -15.90
N LEU A 116 -29.33 -24.75 -16.09
CA LEU A 116 -30.66 -25.24 -15.74
C LEU A 116 -31.01 -26.55 -16.48
N TYR A 117 -30.57 -26.69 -17.73
CA TYR A 117 -30.88 -27.83 -18.61
C TYR A 117 -29.78 -28.89 -18.72
N SER A 118 -28.63 -28.71 -18.06
CA SER A 118 -27.43 -29.56 -18.26
C SER A 118 -27.58 -31.06 -17.94
N GLU A 119 -28.72 -31.48 -17.38
CA GLU A 119 -28.99 -32.86 -16.92
C GLU A 119 -30.43 -33.32 -17.22
N SER A 120 -31.24 -32.52 -17.94
CA SER A 120 -32.61 -32.92 -18.28
C SER A 120 -32.61 -33.80 -19.54
N GLU A 121 -33.25 -34.96 -19.48
CA GLU A 121 -33.55 -35.81 -20.66
C GLU A 121 -34.53 -35.18 -21.66
N ALA A 122 -34.93 -33.91 -21.45
CA ALA A 122 -35.67 -33.11 -22.44
C ALA A 122 -34.68 -32.61 -23.51
N SER A 123 -34.24 -33.46 -24.44
CA SER A 123 -34.91 -33.83 -25.71
C SER A 123 -35.10 -32.65 -26.67
N GLU A 124 -34.46 -32.79 -27.83
CA GLU A 124 -34.54 -32.03 -29.10
C GLU A 124 -34.09 -30.55 -29.16
N TRP A 125 -34.18 -29.74 -28.10
CA TRP A 125 -33.69 -28.34 -28.21
C TRP A 125 -32.16 -28.22 -28.08
N ASP A 126 -31.54 -29.10 -27.29
CA ASP A 126 -30.19 -28.90 -26.74
C ASP A 126 -29.02 -29.25 -27.67
N ASN A 127 -29.21 -30.15 -28.65
CA ASN A 127 -28.10 -30.54 -29.55
C ASN A 127 -28.05 -29.76 -30.86
N ASN A 128 -29.19 -29.43 -31.46
CA ASN A 128 -29.20 -28.72 -32.75
C ASN A 128 -29.11 -27.20 -32.56
N ASN A 129 -29.82 -26.63 -31.59
CA ASN A 129 -29.79 -25.17 -31.42
C ASN A 129 -28.49 -24.71 -30.80
N LEU A 130 -28.04 -25.23 -29.65
CA LEU A 130 -26.76 -24.81 -29.03
C LEU A 130 -25.54 -24.97 -29.93
N PHE A 131 -25.49 -26.01 -30.77
CA PHE A 131 -24.40 -26.20 -31.74
C PHE A 131 -24.46 -25.18 -32.89
N ILE A 132 -25.66 -24.69 -33.25
CA ILE A 132 -25.86 -23.53 -34.13
C ILE A 132 -25.48 -22.21 -33.42
N LEU A 133 -25.69 -22.11 -32.10
CA LEU A 133 -25.42 -20.91 -31.28
C LEU A 133 -23.92 -20.57 -31.16
N GLU A 134 -23.02 -21.55 -31.28
CA GLU A 134 -21.56 -21.33 -31.22
C GLU A 134 -20.95 -21.00 -32.60
N LYS A 135 -21.61 -21.35 -33.71
CA LYS A 135 -21.06 -21.20 -35.08
C LYS A 135 -21.50 -19.94 -35.82
N LYS A 136 -22.65 -19.34 -35.49
CA LYS A 136 -23.12 -18.10 -36.13
C LYS A 136 -23.08 -16.97 -35.11
N ASN A 137 -22.24 -15.96 -35.36
CA ASN A 137 -22.14 -14.68 -34.63
C ASN A 137 -23.45 -13.85 -34.72
N ASP A 138 -24.62 -14.44 -34.46
CA ASP A 138 -25.93 -13.81 -34.59
C ASP A 138 -26.64 -13.73 -33.23
N LEU A 139 -26.10 -12.88 -32.37
CA LEU A 139 -26.66 -12.55 -31.05
C LEU A 139 -28.12 -12.05 -31.12
N LYS A 140 -28.57 -11.52 -32.27
CA LYS A 140 -29.94 -11.00 -32.44
C LYS A 140 -30.96 -12.13 -32.51
N ASN A 141 -30.70 -13.16 -33.31
CA ASN A 141 -31.60 -14.31 -33.40
C ASN A 141 -31.62 -15.13 -32.10
N LEU A 142 -30.46 -15.23 -31.45
CA LEU A 142 -30.32 -15.76 -30.10
C LEU A 142 -31.22 -15.07 -29.07
N ARG A 143 -31.19 -13.73 -29.05
CA ARG A 143 -32.04 -12.93 -28.15
C ARG A 143 -33.52 -13.17 -28.39
N LYS A 144 -33.95 -13.28 -29.65
CA LYS A 144 -35.36 -13.58 -29.99
C LYS A 144 -35.80 -14.93 -29.44
N LEU A 145 -35.03 -15.99 -29.68
CA LEU A 145 -35.31 -17.34 -29.18
C LEU A 145 -35.27 -17.40 -27.65
N PHE A 146 -34.34 -16.68 -27.03
CA PHE A 146 -34.25 -16.62 -25.58
C PHE A 146 -35.43 -15.86 -24.95
N ASN A 147 -35.91 -14.81 -25.60
CA ASN A 147 -37.05 -14.02 -25.13
C ASN A 147 -38.39 -14.77 -25.25
N SER A 148 -38.50 -15.79 -26.11
CA SER A 148 -39.70 -16.65 -26.14
C SER A 148 -39.77 -17.63 -24.95
N ILE A 149 -38.69 -17.76 -24.18
CA ILE A 149 -38.65 -18.62 -22.99
C ILE A 149 -39.34 -17.87 -21.84
N ASN A 150 -40.44 -18.44 -21.32
CA ASN A 150 -41.16 -17.88 -20.18
C ASN A 150 -40.42 -18.17 -18.85
N PHE A 151 -39.18 -17.71 -18.74
CA PHE A 151 -38.37 -17.85 -17.53
C PHE A 151 -37.72 -16.53 -17.14
N ARG A 152 -38.05 -16.05 -15.93
CA ARG A 152 -37.61 -14.75 -15.44
C ARG A 152 -36.31 -14.87 -14.64
N PHE A 153 -35.24 -14.32 -15.19
CA PHE A 153 -33.96 -14.15 -14.50
C PHE A 153 -33.93 -12.84 -13.70
N ASN A 154 -33.28 -12.85 -12.53
CA ASN A 154 -33.01 -11.63 -11.76
C ASN A 154 -31.69 -10.95 -12.17
N ILE A 155 -31.39 -10.95 -13.47
CA ILE A 155 -30.22 -10.28 -14.05
C ILE A 155 -30.68 -8.98 -14.71
N LYS A 156 -30.18 -7.84 -14.21
CA LYS A 156 -30.61 -6.51 -14.62
C LYS A 156 -29.49 -5.74 -15.32
N ASN A 157 -29.80 -5.12 -16.44
CA ASN A 157 -28.92 -4.15 -17.08
C ASN A 157 -29.13 -2.78 -16.42
N GLN A 158 -28.24 -2.40 -15.50
CA GLN A 158 -28.36 -1.22 -14.64
C GLN A 158 -26.97 -0.73 -14.22
N ASP A 159 -26.84 0.56 -13.91
CA ASP A 159 -25.66 1.08 -13.20
C ASP A 159 -25.80 0.80 -11.71
N PHE A 160 -24.98 -0.12 -11.19
CA PHE A 160 -25.03 -0.50 -9.78
C PHE A 160 -24.82 0.67 -8.80
N LEU A 161 -23.97 1.64 -9.16
CA LEU A 161 -23.60 2.76 -8.31
C LEU A 161 -24.68 3.84 -8.27
N LEU A 162 -25.26 4.19 -9.43
CA LEU A 162 -26.20 5.31 -9.52
C LEU A 162 -27.67 4.89 -9.55
N ASP A 163 -28.01 3.68 -10.03
CA ASP A 163 -29.40 3.25 -10.07
C ASP A 163 -29.89 2.78 -8.70
N ASN A 164 -31.14 3.13 -8.38
CA ASN A 164 -31.75 2.83 -7.09
C ASN A 164 -31.89 1.33 -6.83
N GLN A 165 -31.40 0.90 -5.66
CA GLN A 165 -31.62 -0.44 -5.11
C GLN A 165 -32.14 -0.27 -3.68
N PRO A 166 -33.17 -1.04 -3.28
CA PRO A 166 -33.73 -0.91 -1.93
C PRO A 166 -32.72 -1.36 -0.87
N PRO A 167 -32.64 -0.66 0.27
CA PRO A 167 -31.77 -1.04 1.38
C PRO A 167 -32.17 -2.40 1.97
N GLY A 168 -31.21 -3.12 2.55
CA GLY A 168 -31.49 -4.36 3.28
C GLY A 168 -32.07 -5.51 2.43
N LYS A 169 -31.84 -5.53 1.12
CA LYS A 169 -32.43 -6.53 0.22
C LYS A 169 -31.65 -7.84 0.17
N TYR A 170 -30.33 -7.77 0.26
CA TYR A 170 -29.44 -8.91 -0.01
C TYR A 170 -28.76 -9.44 1.25
N ASP A 171 -28.57 -10.75 1.32
CA ASP A 171 -27.87 -11.42 2.43
C ASP A 171 -26.35 -11.49 2.16
N ILE A 172 -25.98 -11.73 0.90
CA ILE A 172 -24.61 -11.82 0.44
C ILE A 172 -24.46 -11.00 -0.85
N ILE A 173 -23.38 -10.24 -0.96
CA ILE A 173 -22.96 -9.58 -2.19
C ILE A 173 -21.56 -10.07 -2.52
N ILE A 174 -21.37 -10.64 -3.69
CA ILE A 174 -20.12 -11.29 -4.10
C ILE A 174 -19.81 -10.98 -5.55
N GLY A 175 -18.54 -10.72 -5.87
CA GLY A 175 -18.16 -10.45 -7.25
C GLY A 175 -16.77 -9.89 -7.41
N ASN A 176 -16.50 -9.44 -8.63
CA ASN A 176 -15.26 -8.78 -9.02
C ASN A 176 -15.58 -7.41 -9.62
N PRO A 177 -15.75 -6.37 -8.79
CA PRO A 177 -16.05 -5.02 -9.27
C PRO A 177 -14.98 -4.49 -10.25
N PRO A 178 -15.31 -3.56 -11.15
CA PRO A 178 -14.37 -3.03 -12.14
C PRO A 178 -13.24 -2.20 -11.52
N TYR A 179 -11.99 -2.43 -11.93
CA TYR A 179 -10.79 -1.71 -11.47
C TYR A 179 -10.48 -0.51 -12.36
N ILE A 180 -11.28 0.54 -12.23
CA ILE A 180 -11.18 1.75 -13.06
C ILE A 180 -10.65 2.90 -12.21
N GLU A 181 -9.44 3.37 -12.53
CA GLU A 181 -8.87 4.57 -11.91
C GLU A 181 -9.70 5.80 -12.28
N ASN A 182 -9.93 6.71 -11.33
CA ASN A 182 -10.70 7.94 -11.50
C ASN A 182 -10.31 8.80 -12.72
N LYS A 183 -9.05 8.77 -13.14
CA LYS A 183 -8.52 9.48 -14.33
C LYS A 183 -8.93 8.86 -15.67
N LYS A 184 -9.38 7.61 -15.67
CA LYS A 184 -9.92 6.91 -16.85
C LYS A 184 -11.43 7.13 -17.03
N ILE A 185 -12.11 7.74 -16.05
CA ILE A 185 -13.53 8.08 -16.16
C ILE A 185 -13.65 9.37 -16.96
N ILE A 186 -13.99 9.24 -18.24
CA ILE A 186 -14.08 10.35 -19.21
C ILE A 186 -15.33 11.20 -18.97
N ASN A 187 -16.46 10.56 -18.66
CA ASN A 187 -17.73 11.26 -18.42
C ASN A 187 -17.67 12.09 -17.13
N LEU A 188 -17.57 13.42 -17.28
CA LEU A 188 -17.44 14.36 -16.17
C LEU A 188 -18.71 14.48 -15.32
N GLU A 189 -19.89 14.38 -15.93
CA GLU A 189 -21.16 14.45 -15.20
C GLU A 189 -21.35 13.21 -14.32
N TYR A 190 -21.07 12.03 -14.87
CA TYR A 190 -21.05 10.78 -14.13
C TYR A 190 -20.08 10.88 -12.93
N LYS A 191 -18.87 11.36 -13.19
CA LYS A 191 -17.86 11.57 -12.16
C LYS A 191 -18.32 12.55 -11.07
N LYS A 192 -19.00 13.64 -11.42
CA LYS A 192 -19.60 14.58 -10.46
C LYS A 192 -20.65 13.90 -9.58
N LYS A 193 -21.55 13.09 -10.17
CA LYS A 193 -22.56 12.31 -9.42
C LYS A 193 -21.90 11.33 -8.45
N LEU A 194 -20.81 10.67 -8.84
CA LEU A 194 -20.06 9.80 -7.93
C LEU A 194 -19.49 10.55 -6.72
N TYR A 195 -18.89 11.73 -6.92
CA TYR A 195 -18.40 12.55 -5.81
C TYR A 195 -19.51 13.06 -4.89
N ALA A 196 -20.70 13.34 -5.43
CA ALA A 196 -21.84 13.79 -4.66
C ALA A 196 -22.47 12.67 -3.82
N ASN A 197 -22.55 11.46 -4.37
CA ASN A 197 -23.33 10.36 -3.78
C ASN A 197 -22.52 9.45 -2.85
N PHE A 198 -21.19 9.48 -2.91
CA PHE A 198 -20.34 8.54 -2.17
C PHE A 198 -19.32 9.24 -1.29
N GLN A 199 -19.29 8.87 -0.01
CA GLN A 199 -18.28 9.36 0.92
C GLN A 199 -16.89 8.87 0.52
N SER A 200 -16.78 7.65 0.00
CA SER A 200 -15.53 7.03 -0.43
C SER A 200 -14.99 7.57 -1.76
N ALA A 201 -15.78 8.36 -2.50
CA ALA A 201 -15.29 9.12 -3.66
C ALA A 201 -14.38 10.27 -3.18
N TYR A 202 -13.10 9.94 -2.94
CA TYR A 202 -12.13 10.86 -2.36
C TYR A 202 -10.82 10.85 -3.15
N LYS A 203 -10.28 12.04 -3.46
CA LYS A 203 -9.12 12.21 -4.34
C LYS A 203 -9.30 11.38 -5.64
N LEU A 204 -8.22 10.80 -6.16
CA LEU A 204 -8.22 9.94 -7.35
C LEU A 204 -8.58 8.50 -6.94
N PHE A 205 -9.85 8.27 -6.62
CA PHE A 205 -10.36 6.96 -6.20
C PHE A 205 -10.28 5.89 -7.30
N ASP A 206 -10.42 4.63 -6.90
CA ASP A 206 -10.67 3.51 -7.80
C ASP A 206 -12.16 3.14 -7.76
N LEU A 207 -12.79 2.88 -8.89
CA LEU A 207 -14.24 2.66 -8.96
C LEU A 207 -14.71 1.51 -8.04
N SER A 208 -13.89 0.46 -7.88
CA SER A 208 -14.20 -0.71 -7.05
C SER A 208 -14.47 -0.38 -5.58
N ILE A 209 -13.92 0.71 -5.03
CA ILE A 209 -14.17 1.07 -3.64
C ILE A 209 -15.57 1.66 -3.42
N LEU A 210 -16.16 2.27 -4.47
CA LEU A 210 -17.54 2.76 -4.41
C LEU A 210 -18.54 1.61 -4.40
N PHE A 211 -18.21 0.49 -5.06
CA PHE A 211 -19.00 -0.73 -5.01
C PHE A 211 -19.10 -1.25 -3.57
N ILE A 212 -18.03 -1.17 -2.76
CA ILE A 212 -18.07 -1.59 -1.36
C ILE A 212 -19.04 -0.73 -0.55
N GLU A 213 -18.94 0.59 -0.65
CA GLU A 213 -19.85 1.51 0.06
C GLU A 213 -21.31 1.29 -0.37
N ARG A 214 -21.57 1.19 -1.68
CA ARG A 214 -22.90 0.89 -2.21
C ARG A 214 -23.42 -0.45 -1.70
N SER A 215 -22.58 -1.48 -1.69
CA SER A 215 -22.94 -2.80 -1.20
C SER A 215 -23.32 -2.78 0.27
N LEU A 216 -22.60 -2.06 1.13
CA LEU A 216 -22.95 -1.94 2.56
C LEU A 216 -24.35 -1.34 2.77
N ASN A 217 -24.74 -0.36 1.94
CA ASN A 217 -26.05 0.31 2.05
C ASN A 217 -27.23 -0.61 1.68
N ILE A 218 -27.03 -1.54 0.75
CA ILE A 218 -28.12 -2.42 0.24
C ILE A 218 -28.15 -3.80 0.90
N LEU A 219 -27.13 -4.12 1.70
CA LEU A 219 -27.00 -5.38 2.41
C LEU A 219 -27.86 -5.38 3.68
N LYS A 220 -28.48 -6.52 3.98
CA LYS A 220 -29.15 -6.74 5.26
C LYS A 220 -28.19 -6.53 6.43
N ASN A 221 -28.74 -6.19 7.60
CA ASN A 221 -27.97 -6.20 8.84
C ASN A 221 -27.33 -7.59 9.03
N SER A 222 -26.03 -7.61 9.33
CA SER A 222 -25.20 -8.80 9.46
C SER A 222 -25.02 -9.63 8.17
N GLY A 223 -25.43 -9.13 7.00
CA GLY A 223 -25.09 -9.71 5.71
C GLY A 223 -23.61 -9.56 5.36
N PHE A 224 -23.17 -10.16 4.25
CA PHE A 224 -21.76 -10.25 3.88
C PHE A 224 -21.43 -9.71 2.49
N ILE A 225 -20.27 -9.08 2.38
CA ILE A 225 -19.63 -8.72 1.12
C ILE A 225 -18.40 -9.62 0.95
N SER A 226 -18.20 -10.13 -0.25
CA SER A 226 -17.03 -10.90 -0.64
C SER A 226 -16.55 -10.44 -2.00
N PHE A 227 -15.48 -9.64 -2.04
CA PHE A 227 -15.00 -9.06 -3.28
C PHE A 227 -13.57 -9.44 -3.59
N LEU A 228 -13.34 -9.68 -4.88
CA LEU A 228 -12.02 -9.69 -5.49
C LEU A 228 -11.71 -8.25 -5.98
N ILE A 229 -10.80 -7.56 -5.29
CA ILE A 229 -10.41 -6.16 -5.60
C ILE A 229 -8.91 -5.93 -5.45
N THR A 230 -8.39 -4.78 -5.87
CA THR A 230 -6.97 -4.46 -5.65
C THR A 230 -6.68 -4.05 -4.20
N ASN A 231 -5.49 -4.37 -3.70
CA ASN A 231 -5.06 -4.03 -2.34
C ASN A 231 -4.73 -2.54 -2.13
N LYS A 232 -4.71 -1.72 -3.19
CA LYS A 232 -4.21 -0.33 -3.15
C LYS A 232 -4.97 0.53 -2.15
N PHE A 233 -6.29 0.34 -2.03
CA PHE A 233 -7.12 1.10 -1.09
C PHE A 233 -6.83 0.79 0.37
N LEU A 234 -6.02 -0.22 0.70
CA LEU A 234 -5.60 -0.49 2.07
C LEU A 234 -4.57 0.53 2.59
N SER A 235 -3.82 1.17 1.68
CA SER A 235 -2.75 2.12 2.05
C SER A 235 -2.81 3.46 1.33
N SER A 236 -3.40 3.54 0.14
CA SER A 236 -3.46 4.77 -0.65
C SER A 236 -4.29 5.88 0.03
N ASP A 237 -4.03 7.14 -0.31
CA ASP A 237 -4.80 8.26 0.24
C ASP A 237 -6.26 8.27 -0.20
N TYR A 238 -6.57 7.80 -1.41
CA TYR A 238 -7.95 7.78 -1.89
C TYR A 238 -8.84 6.85 -1.03
N GLY A 239 -8.24 5.82 -0.42
CA GLY A 239 -8.96 4.86 0.42
C GLY A 239 -9.24 5.33 1.85
N ILE A 240 -8.74 6.50 2.29
CA ILE A 240 -8.85 6.96 3.69
C ILE A 240 -10.31 6.95 4.18
N LYS A 241 -11.23 7.52 3.39
CA LYS A 241 -12.65 7.61 3.77
C LYS A 241 -13.31 6.23 3.81
N LEU A 242 -13.05 5.37 2.83
CA LEU A 242 -13.55 3.99 2.85
C LEU A 242 -12.99 3.21 4.04
N ARG A 243 -11.68 3.27 4.32
CA ARG A 243 -11.08 2.55 5.46
C ARG A 243 -11.71 2.98 6.77
N LYS A 244 -11.91 4.29 6.98
CA LYS A 244 -12.64 4.80 8.16
C LYS A 244 -14.05 4.21 8.24
N LEU A 245 -14.80 4.23 7.15
CA LEU A 245 -16.14 3.66 7.07
C LEU A 245 -16.11 2.17 7.44
N LEU A 246 -15.22 1.38 6.83
CA LEU A 246 -15.10 -0.05 7.09
C LEU A 246 -14.73 -0.35 8.54
N ILE A 247 -13.75 0.37 9.10
CA ILE A 247 -13.26 0.15 10.46
C ILE A 247 -14.33 0.47 11.50
N VAL A 248 -15.18 1.49 11.26
CA VAL A 248 -16.16 1.99 12.24
C VAL A 248 -17.53 1.33 12.08
N GLN A 249 -17.99 1.10 10.85
CA GLN A 249 -19.38 0.73 10.56
C GLN A 249 -19.54 -0.72 10.11
N SER A 250 -18.45 -1.46 9.91
CA SER A 250 -18.50 -2.85 9.44
C SER A 250 -17.49 -3.74 10.16
N LYS A 251 -17.62 -5.06 10.03
CA LYS A 251 -16.62 -6.02 10.49
C LYS A 251 -15.85 -6.56 9.30
N ILE A 252 -14.58 -6.21 9.18
CA ILE A 252 -13.68 -6.89 8.26
C ILE A 252 -13.40 -8.26 8.88
N LYS A 253 -13.80 -9.34 8.20
CA LYS A 253 -13.67 -10.71 8.73
C LYS A 253 -12.34 -11.32 8.32
N LEU A 254 -12.02 -11.20 7.04
CA LEU A 254 -10.91 -11.88 6.41
C LEU A 254 -10.40 -11.06 5.22
N ILE A 255 -9.08 -10.93 5.12
CA ILE A 255 -8.39 -10.46 3.94
C ILE A 255 -7.42 -11.55 3.49
N ILE A 256 -7.58 -12.03 2.26
CA ILE A 256 -6.65 -12.97 1.62
C ILE A 256 -5.92 -12.21 0.52
N ASN A 257 -4.63 -12.01 0.71
CA ASN A 257 -3.77 -11.40 -0.28
C ASN A 257 -3.22 -12.47 -1.22
N ILE A 258 -3.66 -12.42 -2.48
CA ILE A 258 -3.25 -13.33 -3.55
C ILE A 258 -2.34 -12.64 -4.56
N SER A 259 -1.91 -11.41 -4.27
CA SER A 259 -1.10 -10.60 -5.19
C SER A 259 0.27 -11.20 -5.51
N SER A 260 0.78 -12.07 -4.65
CA SER A 260 2.08 -12.72 -4.82
C SER A 260 2.04 -13.93 -5.76
N LEU A 261 0.85 -14.40 -6.15
CA LEU A 261 0.73 -15.56 -7.04
C LEU A 261 1.35 -15.26 -8.42
N PRO A 262 2.07 -16.23 -9.03
CA PRO A 262 2.76 -16.03 -10.32
C PRO A 262 1.88 -15.47 -11.45
N ILE A 263 0.61 -15.88 -11.48
CA ILE A 263 -0.39 -15.44 -12.47
C ILE A 263 -0.65 -13.92 -12.44
N PHE A 264 -0.39 -13.26 -11.31
CA PHE A 264 -0.60 -11.83 -11.13
C PHE A 264 0.70 -11.01 -11.19
N LEU A 265 1.85 -11.63 -10.94
CA LEU A 265 3.16 -10.96 -11.00
C LEU A 265 3.43 -10.32 -12.37
N ARG A 266 3.00 -10.96 -13.47
CA ARG A 266 3.20 -10.45 -14.84
C ARG A 266 2.26 -9.29 -15.22
N LYS A 267 1.12 -9.14 -14.54
CA LYS A 267 0.08 -8.17 -14.92
C LYS A 267 0.12 -6.86 -14.10
N SER A 268 1.04 -6.73 -13.13
CA SER A 268 1.07 -5.57 -12.19
C SER A 268 -0.29 -5.29 -11.52
N ILE A 269 -1.08 -6.36 -11.31
CA ILE A 269 -2.36 -6.30 -10.59
C ILE A 269 -2.08 -6.90 -9.21
N TYR A 270 -2.55 -6.23 -8.16
CA TYR A 270 -2.34 -6.67 -6.78
C TYR A 270 -3.66 -7.07 -6.11
N PRO A 271 -4.27 -8.19 -6.53
CA PRO A 271 -5.59 -8.59 -6.04
C PRO A 271 -5.56 -9.11 -4.60
N ILE A 272 -6.64 -8.80 -3.89
CA ILE A 272 -7.03 -9.39 -2.61
C ILE A 272 -8.47 -9.90 -2.70
N ILE A 273 -8.78 -10.89 -1.89
CA ILE A 273 -10.16 -11.27 -1.56
C ILE A 273 -10.46 -10.68 -0.18
N ILE A 274 -11.51 -9.88 -0.08
CA ILE A 274 -11.93 -9.27 1.19
C ILE A 274 -13.35 -9.70 1.56
N PHE A 275 -13.51 -10.10 2.82
CA PHE A 275 -14.79 -10.47 3.42
C PHE A 275 -15.18 -9.44 4.48
N ILE A 276 -16.33 -8.80 4.29
CA ILE A 276 -16.86 -7.77 5.19
C ILE A 276 -18.25 -8.18 5.64
N GLN A 277 -18.57 -8.00 6.91
CA GLN A 277 -19.93 -8.17 7.45
C GLN A 277 -20.52 -6.79 7.76
N ASN A 278 -21.73 -6.52 7.27
CA ASN A 278 -22.46 -5.27 7.53
C ASN A 278 -22.99 -5.25 8.98
N LYS A 279 -22.08 -5.01 9.91
CA LYS A 279 -22.35 -4.97 11.34
C LYS A 279 -21.29 -4.15 12.02
N ILE A 280 -21.69 -3.27 12.93
CA ILE A 280 -20.77 -2.50 13.75
C ILE A 280 -19.86 -3.46 14.54
N PRO A 281 -18.53 -3.28 14.51
CA PRO A 281 -17.59 -4.13 15.22
C PRO A 281 -17.71 -3.94 16.73
N LYS A 282 -17.59 -5.04 17.49
CA LYS A 282 -17.33 -4.94 18.94
C LYS A 282 -15.89 -4.50 19.15
N GLU A 283 -15.57 -3.94 20.32
CA GLU A 283 -14.21 -3.43 20.60
C GLU A 283 -13.12 -4.48 20.37
N LYS A 284 -13.36 -5.73 20.78
CA LYS A 284 -12.45 -6.88 20.65
C LYS A 284 -12.53 -7.60 19.29
N HIS A 285 -13.08 -6.98 18.26
CA HIS A 285 -13.22 -7.62 16.93
C HIS A 285 -11.86 -7.80 16.24
N MET A 286 -11.54 -9.06 15.92
CA MET A 286 -10.28 -9.43 15.26
C MET A 286 -10.51 -9.66 13.76
N ILE A 287 -9.59 -9.13 12.96
CA ILE A 287 -9.48 -9.36 11.51
C ILE A 287 -8.49 -10.49 11.28
N LYS A 288 -8.83 -11.41 10.37
CA LYS A 288 -7.88 -12.42 9.88
C LYS A 288 -7.21 -11.94 8.60
N ILE A 289 -5.91 -12.08 8.49
CA ILE A 289 -5.14 -11.77 7.28
C ILE A 289 -4.30 -12.98 6.88
N LYS A 290 -4.36 -13.35 5.60
CA LYS A 290 -3.52 -14.38 4.99
C LYS A 290 -2.81 -13.81 3.76
N ASN A 291 -1.52 -14.09 3.62
CA ASN A 291 -0.81 -13.92 2.35
C ASN A 291 -0.64 -15.30 1.71
N ILE A 292 -0.95 -15.39 0.41
CA ILE A 292 -0.83 -16.60 -0.39
C ILE A 292 0.23 -16.34 -1.45
N GLU A 293 1.29 -17.14 -1.39
CA GLU A 293 2.45 -17.00 -2.26
C GLU A 293 2.42 -18.04 -3.40
N ASN A 294 1.86 -19.22 -3.14
CA ASN A 294 1.79 -20.34 -4.09
C ASN A 294 0.35 -20.87 -4.21
N LEU A 295 0.02 -21.49 -5.34
CA LEU A 295 -1.33 -22.00 -5.63
C LEU A 295 -1.75 -23.14 -4.69
N GLU A 296 -0.82 -24.00 -4.27
CA GLU A 296 -1.09 -25.10 -3.33
C GLU A 296 -1.67 -24.61 -1.99
N ASN A 297 -1.31 -23.38 -1.60
CA ASN A 297 -1.79 -22.76 -0.36
C ASN A 297 -3.19 -22.15 -0.48
N LEU A 298 -3.83 -22.18 -1.66
CA LEU A 298 -5.20 -21.70 -1.85
C LEU A 298 -6.25 -22.63 -1.26
N GLU A 299 -5.98 -23.94 -1.24
CA GLU A 299 -6.97 -24.95 -0.86
C GLU A 299 -6.92 -25.29 0.63
N ASN A 300 -5.75 -25.15 1.27
CA ASN A 300 -5.53 -25.54 2.67
C ASN A 300 -4.75 -24.47 3.48
N TYR A 301 -5.35 -23.30 3.73
CA TYR A 301 -4.75 -22.28 4.59
C TYR A 301 -5.32 -22.31 6.02
N THR A 302 -4.55 -22.88 6.96
CA THR A 302 -4.93 -22.98 8.37
C THR A 302 -4.45 -21.80 9.21
N GLU A 303 -3.28 -21.25 8.91
CA GLU A 303 -2.67 -20.17 9.69
C GLU A 303 -3.08 -18.77 9.23
N PHE A 304 -3.64 -17.97 10.14
CA PHE A 304 -3.99 -16.57 9.92
C PHE A 304 -3.25 -15.67 10.89
N LYS A 305 -2.82 -14.51 10.42
CA LYS A 305 -2.46 -13.42 11.32
C LYS A 305 -3.73 -12.73 11.80
N MET A 306 -3.83 -12.48 13.09
CA MET A 306 -5.01 -11.87 13.70
C MET A 306 -4.68 -10.50 14.26
N PHE A 307 -5.48 -9.49 13.92
CA PHE A 307 -5.27 -8.12 14.37
C PHE A 307 -6.55 -7.48 14.87
N LEU A 308 -6.44 -6.65 15.90
CA LEU A 308 -7.58 -5.93 16.46
C LEU A 308 -8.00 -4.80 15.51
N GLN A 309 -9.21 -4.87 14.95
CA GLN A 309 -9.67 -3.93 13.92
C GLN A 309 -9.59 -2.47 14.36
N ARG A 310 -9.95 -2.19 15.62
CA ARG A 310 -9.99 -0.82 16.15
C ARG A 310 -8.62 -0.13 16.15
N LYS A 311 -7.52 -0.88 16.26
CA LYS A 311 -6.15 -0.32 16.26
C LYS A 311 -5.82 0.42 14.96
N PHE A 312 -6.43 0.03 13.84
CA PHE A 312 -6.25 0.72 12.57
C PHE A 312 -6.82 2.14 12.58
N LEU A 313 -7.59 2.53 13.60
CA LEU A 313 -7.94 3.93 13.81
C LEU A 313 -6.71 4.77 14.18
N GLU A 314 -5.75 4.24 14.93
CA GLU A 314 -4.58 5.03 15.33
C GLU A 314 -3.51 5.12 14.22
N PHE A 315 -3.68 4.36 13.14
CA PHE A 315 -2.70 4.34 12.06
C PHE A 315 -2.88 5.58 11.17
N PRO A 316 -1.79 6.14 10.64
CA PRO A 316 -1.88 7.35 9.83
C PRO A 316 -2.67 7.07 8.56
N GLY A 317 -3.70 7.90 8.28
CA GLY A 317 -4.61 7.65 7.18
C GLY A 317 -5.42 6.35 7.32
N LYS A 318 -5.52 5.78 8.52
CA LYS A 318 -6.30 4.56 8.81
C LYS A 318 -5.88 3.36 7.97
N VAL A 319 -4.58 3.23 7.72
CA VAL A 319 -3.99 2.20 6.85
C VAL A 319 -4.23 0.80 7.44
N ILE A 320 -4.47 -0.18 6.57
CA ILE A 320 -4.65 -1.59 6.94
C ILE A 320 -3.46 -2.39 6.37
N PRO A 321 -2.37 -2.57 7.12
CA PRO A 321 -1.20 -3.27 6.62
C PRO A 321 -1.44 -4.79 6.51
N LEU A 322 -0.86 -5.40 5.48
CA LEU A 322 -0.97 -6.85 5.20
C LEU A 322 0.21 -7.67 5.73
N LYS A 323 1.28 -7.00 6.13
CA LYS A 323 2.55 -7.58 6.59
C LYS A 323 3.22 -6.65 7.60
N GLY A 324 4.36 -7.08 8.14
CA GLY A 324 5.10 -6.34 9.16
C GLY A 324 4.58 -6.59 10.58
N ASP A 325 5.20 -5.92 11.55
CA ASP A 325 4.82 -5.98 12.96
C ASP A 325 3.80 -4.87 13.28
N ILE A 326 2.53 -5.22 13.15
CA ILE A 326 1.41 -4.29 13.35
C ILE A 326 1.32 -3.80 14.80
N GLU A 327 1.70 -4.64 15.78
CA GLU A 327 1.67 -4.27 17.19
C GLU A 327 2.75 -3.23 17.50
N PHE A 328 3.94 -3.43 16.96
CA PHE A 328 5.01 -2.44 17.03
C PHE A 328 4.59 -1.11 16.40
N ILE A 329 4.02 -1.14 15.18
CA ILE A 329 3.52 0.08 14.51
C ILE A 329 2.44 0.77 15.35
N HIS A 330 1.53 0.01 15.95
CA HIS A 330 0.51 0.59 16.82
C HIS A 330 1.12 1.31 18.03
N LYS A 331 2.07 0.68 18.73
CA LYS A 331 2.77 1.32 19.85
C LYS A 331 3.52 2.59 19.39
N ILE A 332 4.14 2.57 18.20
CA ILE A 332 4.83 3.74 17.62
C ILE A 332 3.87 4.92 17.46
N TYR A 333 2.71 4.72 16.83
CA TYR A 333 1.76 5.83 16.58
C TYR A 333 0.93 6.23 17.80
N LEU A 334 0.93 5.43 18.87
CA LEU A 334 0.44 5.86 20.19
C LEU A 334 1.44 6.81 20.90
N THR A 335 2.73 6.70 20.58
CA THR A 335 3.81 7.43 21.26
C THR A 335 4.23 8.67 20.48
N TYR A 336 4.39 8.52 19.16
CA TYR A 336 4.98 9.52 18.28
C TYR A 336 3.95 10.11 17.32
N LYS A 337 3.95 11.44 17.23
CA LYS A 337 3.19 12.18 16.24
C LYS A 337 3.78 12.01 14.85
N SER A 338 2.95 12.15 13.82
CA SER A 338 3.43 12.17 12.44
C SER A 338 4.23 13.45 12.14
N MET A 339 5.01 13.42 11.05
CA MET A 339 5.86 14.54 10.65
C MET A 339 5.06 15.84 10.42
N ASP A 340 3.87 15.76 9.82
CA ASP A 340 2.99 16.92 9.63
C ASP A 340 2.35 17.44 10.93
N GLU A 341 2.15 16.58 11.93
CA GLU A 341 1.69 16.99 13.26
C GLU A 341 2.82 17.54 14.15
N LYS A 342 4.05 17.08 13.95
CA LYS A 342 5.25 17.54 14.68
C LYS A 342 5.71 18.91 14.20
N PHE A 343 5.57 19.20 12.90
CA PHE A 343 6.10 20.41 12.27
C PHE A 343 4.96 21.25 11.64
N ASN A 344 4.53 22.30 12.35
CA ASN A 344 3.39 23.14 11.98
C ASN A 344 3.46 23.74 10.56
N ASN A 345 4.66 24.00 10.04
CA ASN A 345 4.87 24.62 8.71
C ASN A 345 5.60 23.70 7.71
N LEU A 346 5.49 22.38 7.88
CA LEU A 346 6.13 21.40 6.99
C LEU A 346 5.68 21.57 5.52
N LYS A 347 6.65 21.88 4.66
CA LYS A 347 6.46 21.90 3.22
C LYS A 347 7.16 20.69 2.59
N ILE A 348 6.40 19.95 1.80
CA ILE A 348 6.95 18.91 0.93
C ILE A 348 6.64 19.31 -0.50
N VAL A 349 7.63 19.84 -1.20
CA VAL A 349 7.51 20.38 -2.55
C VAL A 349 7.78 19.27 -3.56
N TYR A 350 6.88 19.10 -4.52
CA TYR A 350 7.03 18.19 -5.67
C TYR A 350 6.85 18.98 -6.95
N ARG A 351 7.70 18.73 -7.95
CA ARG A 351 7.66 19.43 -9.24
C ARG A 351 7.58 20.95 -9.03
N PRO A 352 8.68 21.58 -8.57
CA PRO A 352 8.70 23.01 -8.27
C PRO A 352 8.21 23.88 -9.44
N TYR A 353 8.37 23.40 -10.68
CA TYR A 353 8.00 24.09 -11.90
C TYR A 353 6.57 23.79 -12.42
N GLY A 354 5.74 23.12 -11.61
CA GLY A 354 4.34 22.80 -11.92
C GLY A 354 4.11 21.40 -12.49
N PHE A 355 2.84 20.98 -12.51
CA PHE A 355 2.44 19.65 -12.97
C PHE A 355 2.21 19.57 -14.49
N THR A 356 1.77 20.67 -15.11
CA THR A 356 1.53 20.84 -16.54
C THR A 356 2.60 21.73 -17.14
N ASP A 357 2.88 21.54 -18.44
CA ASP A 357 3.85 22.33 -19.22
C ASP A 357 5.26 22.43 -18.64
N TYR A 358 5.62 21.54 -17.70
CA TYR A 358 6.96 21.49 -17.09
C TYR A 358 8.07 21.32 -18.13
N THR A 359 7.74 20.89 -19.34
CA THR A 359 8.71 20.70 -20.41
C THR A 359 9.27 21.99 -20.99
N LYS A 360 8.58 23.13 -20.82
CA LYS A 360 9.11 24.43 -21.27
C LYS A 360 10.38 24.84 -20.51
N TYR A 361 10.55 24.32 -19.29
CA TYR A 361 11.71 24.64 -18.46
C TYR A 361 13.01 23.99 -18.96
N PHE A 362 12.95 23.03 -19.90
CA PHE A 362 14.14 22.48 -20.55
C PHE A 362 14.90 23.52 -21.38
N ASN A 363 14.21 24.57 -21.86
CA ASN A 363 14.83 25.63 -22.65
C ASN A 363 15.73 26.55 -21.82
N TYR A 364 15.68 26.46 -20.49
CA TYR A 364 16.48 27.27 -19.57
C TYR A 364 17.67 26.48 -19.00
N ILE A 365 17.97 25.30 -19.56
CA ILE A 365 19.09 24.48 -19.13
C ILE A 365 20.37 25.00 -19.79
N ASN A 366 21.37 25.32 -18.97
CA ASN A 366 22.66 25.79 -19.41
C ASN A 366 23.78 24.88 -18.90
N LYS A 367 24.79 24.63 -19.74
CA LYS A 367 25.99 23.87 -19.34
C LYS A 367 26.95 24.68 -18.48
N ILE A 368 26.88 26.00 -18.61
CA ILE A 368 27.76 26.96 -17.92
C ILE A 368 26.88 27.82 -17.01
N LYS A 369 27.37 28.06 -15.80
CA LYS A 369 26.73 28.95 -14.83
C LYS A 369 26.63 30.35 -15.42
N GLN A 370 25.42 30.88 -15.54
CA GLN A 370 25.17 32.22 -16.06
C GLN A 370 25.14 33.24 -14.92
N THR A 371 24.51 32.90 -13.81
CA THR A 371 24.34 33.81 -12.65
C THR A 371 24.62 33.10 -11.33
N GLU A 372 24.81 33.86 -10.26
CA GLU A 372 24.92 33.33 -8.89
C GLU A 372 23.67 32.59 -8.43
N TYR A 373 22.51 32.88 -9.02
CA TYR A 373 21.24 32.29 -8.67
C TYR A 373 21.02 30.92 -9.30
N ASP A 374 21.76 30.55 -10.35
CA ASP A 374 21.62 29.30 -11.08
C ASP A 374 21.66 28.06 -10.17
N LEU A 375 20.63 27.22 -10.24
CA LEU A 375 20.57 25.98 -9.48
C LEU A 375 21.09 24.80 -10.31
N ILE A 376 21.70 23.83 -9.65
CA ILE A 376 22.11 22.58 -10.28
C ILE A 376 20.87 21.70 -10.49
N LEU A 377 20.57 21.41 -11.76
CA LEU A 377 19.51 20.51 -12.15
C LEU A 377 19.94 19.06 -11.96
N ILE A 378 19.20 18.32 -11.13
CA ILE A 378 19.38 16.88 -10.90
C ILE A 378 18.08 16.09 -11.18
N GLY A 379 18.23 14.80 -11.47
CA GLY A 379 17.14 13.86 -11.64
C GLY A 379 17.03 12.84 -10.51
N THR A 380 15.95 12.04 -10.51
CA THR A 380 15.73 10.96 -9.53
C THR A 380 16.91 9.98 -9.44
N GLY A 381 17.54 9.71 -10.58
CA GLY A 381 18.67 8.79 -10.67
C GLY A 381 19.95 9.31 -10.02
N ASN A 382 20.08 10.64 -9.89
CA ASN A 382 21.25 11.33 -9.33
C ASN A 382 21.28 11.28 -7.81
N VAL A 383 20.12 11.24 -7.15
CA VAL A 383 20.09 11.19 -5.68
C VAL A 383 20.45 9.77 -5.21
N GLY A 384 21.54 9.68 -4.45
CA GLY A 384 21.94 8.52 -3.67
C GLY A 384 21.67 8.76 -2.18
N LYS A 385 21.86 7.71 -1.38
CA LYS A 385 21.69 7.80 0.07
C LYS A 385 22.85 8.63 0.63
N TYR A 386 22.53 9.82 1.14
CA TYR A 386 23.50 10.83 1.59
C TYR A 386 24.49 11.38 0.54
N HIS A 387 24.27 11.19 -0.76
CA HIS A 387 25.20 11.72 -1.78
C HIS A 387 24.48 12.03 -3.09
N ILE A 388 25.12 12.85 -3.92
CA ILE A 388 24.68 13.18 -5.28
C ILE A 388 25.61 12.53 -6.30
N LYS A 389 25.01 11.87 -7.30
CA LYS A 389 25.69 11.20 -8.40
C LYS A 389 25.78 12.14 -9.60
N PHE A 390 26.81 12.99 -9.61
CA PHE A 390 26.99 14.02 -10.63
C PHE A 390 27.25 13.46 -12.03
N ASN A 391 27.92 12.31 -12.16
CA ASN A 391 28.21 11.69 -13.47
C ASN A 391 26.99 11.03 -14.14
N LYS A 392 25.89 10.87 -13.41
CA LYS A 392 24.73 10.13 -13.90
C LYS A 392 23.84 11.01 -14.76
N LYS A 393 23.54 10.58 -15.98
CA LYS A 393 22.59 11.28 -16.85
C LYS A 393 21.18 11.31 -16.23
N ILE A 394 20.53 12.46 -16.34
CA ILE A 394 19.14 12.72 -16.00
C ILE A 394 18.28 12.13 -17.11
N LYS A 395 17.51 11.09 -16.77
CA LYS A 395 16.57 10.45 -17.68
C LYS A 395 15.16 10.96 -17.42
N ILE A 396 14.51 11.50 -18.45
CA ILE A 396 13.15 12.02 -18.41
C ILE A 396 12.45 11.78 -19.75
N ALA A 397 11.13 11.91 -19.79
CA ALA A 397 10.31 11.50 -20.94
C ALA A 397 10.72 12.12 -22.30
N LYS A 398 11.38 13.29 -22.32
CA LYS A 398 11.80 14.00 -23.53
C LYS A 398 13.29 13.87 -23.89
N GLY A 399 14.08 13.12 -23.13
CA GLY A 399 15.50 12.92 -23.46
C GLY A 399 16.39 12.60 -22.27
N ASN A 400 17.70 12.52 -22.55
CA ASN A 400 18.75 12.32 -21.58
C ASN A 400 19.61 13.58 -21.47
N TYR A 401 19.68 14.15 -20.28
CA TYR A 401 20.44 15.37 -20.01
C TYR A 401 21.60 15.05 -19.06
N SER A 402 22.71 15.76 -19.19
CA SER A 402 23.73 15.75 -18.13
C SER A 402 23.27 16.64 -16.98
N VAL A 403 23.81 16.41 -15.78
CA VAL A 403 23.70 17.41 -14.70
C VAL A 403 24.23 18.75 -15.23
N SER A 404 23.44 19.80 -15.05
CA SER A 404 23.61 21.10 -15.70
C SER A 404 23.03 22.18 -14.78
N TYR A 405 23.13 23.44 -15.19
CA TYR A 405 22.49 24.56 -14.50
C TYR A 405 21.10 24.83 -15.07
N ILE A 406 20.24 25.39 -14.25
CA ILE A 406 18.95 25.94 -14.68
C ILE A 406 18.73 27.26 -13.97
N ASN A 407 18.28 28.26 -14.73
CA ASN A 407 17.79 29.53 -14.20
C ASN A 407 16.66 30.04 -15.09
N PRO A 408 15.40 29.84 -14.70
CA PRO A 408 14.26 30.41 -15.40
C PRO A 408 14.05 31.85 -14.91
N GLU A 409 14.98 32.75 -15.23
CA GLU A 409 14.88 34.16 -14.85
C GLU A 409 13.59 34.79 -15.43
N ASN A 410 12.95 35.64 -14.63
CA ASN A 410 11.78 36.50 -14.93
C ASN A 410 10.34 35.96 -14.93
N LYS A 411 10.00 34.81 -14.33
CA LYS A 411 8.56 34.46 -14.13
C LYS A 411 8.09 33.97 -12.75
N ASN A 412 8.96 33.61 -11.79
CA ASN A 412 8.52 33.09 -10.48
C ASN A 412 9.56 33.24 -9.33
N GLN A 413 9.88 34.47 -8.92
CA GLN A 413 10.77 34.74 -7.77
C GLN A 413 10.34 34.00 -6.47
N ASN A 414 9.03 33.83 -6.25
CA ASN A 414 8.46 33.14 -5.09
C ASN A 414 8.74 31.63 -5.02
N ILE A 415 9.07 30.99 -6.15
CA ILE A 415 9.42 29.56 -6.18
C ILE A 415 10.92 29.41 -5.91
N TRP A 416 11.72 30.32 -6.47
CA TRP A 416 13.17 30.30 -6.33
C TRP A 416 13.60 30.47 -4.87
N SER A 417 13.06 31.48 -4.18
CA SER A 417 13.34 31.74 -2.77
C SER A 417 12.96 30.57 -1.84
N LYS A 418 12.07 29.66 -2.27
CA LYS A 418 11.70 28.45 -1.52
C LYS A 418 12.62 27.26 -1.80
N ILE A 419 13.24 27.21 -2.97
CA ILE A 419 14.18 26.15 -3.34
C ILE A 419 15.58 26.51 -2.85
N CYS A 420 15.95 27.78 -2.82
CA CYS A 420 17.26 28.27 -2.36
C CYS A 420 17.42 28.28 -0.84
N THR A 421 16.92 27.25 -0.14
CA THR A 421 17.03 27.10 1.31
C THR A 421 17.55 25.71 1.68
N ASN A 422 18.07 25.60 2.91
CA ASN A 422 18.42 24.31 3.50
C ASN A 422 17.22 23.37 3.49
N LYS A 423 17.39 22.19 2.90
CA LYS A 423 16.30 21.22 2.69
C LYS A 423 16.83 19.80 2.60
N ILE A 424 15.92 18.83 2.69
CA ILE A 424 16.21 17.41 2.41
C ILE A 424 15.56 17.04 1.08
N ILE A 425 16.34 16.46 0.17
CA ILE A 425 15.83 15.92 -1.10
C ILE A 425 15.59 14.43 -0.91
N PHE A 426 14.47 13.92 -1.41
CA PHE A 426 14.23 12.48 -1.50
C PHE A 426 13.62 12.03 -2.82
N ARG A 427 13.83 10.76 -3.14
CA ARG A 427 13.36 10.14 -4.40
C ARG A 427 11.90 9.73 -4.31
N GLU A 428 11.14 10.01 -5.37
CA GLU A 428 9.77 9.49 -5.48
C GLU A 428 9.73 7.97 -5.66
N ILE A 429 10.62 7.42 -6.50
CA ILE A 429 10.67 5.98 -6.80
C ILE A 429 12.05 5.44 -6.43
N ALA A 430 12.06 4.54 -5.45
CA ALA A 430 13.26 3.88 -4.93
C ALA A 430 12.88 2.54 -4.26
N LYS A 431 13.87 1.68 -3.98
CA LYS A 431 13.67 0.43 -3.21
C LYS A 431 13.60 0.67 -1.70
N GLU A 432 14.20 1.77 -1.26
CA GLU A 432 14.28 2.23 0.12
C GLU A 432 14.26 3.76 0.14
N LEU A 433 13.85 4.34 1.26
CA LEU A 433 13.86 5.79 1.41
C LEU A 433 15.30 6.30 1.25
N THR A 434 15.48 7.19 0.28
CA THR A 434 16.79 7.68 -0.15
C THR A 434 16.78 9.19 -0.08
N CYS A 435 17.47 9.74 0.90
CA CYS A 435 17.50 11.16 1.22
C CYS A 435 18.93 11.72 1.19
N VAL A 436 19.05 13.02 0.92
CA VAL A 436 20.29 13.79 0.98
C VAL A 436 19.98 15.21 1.43
N TYR A 437 20.86 15.81 2.23
CA TYR A 437 20.78 17.22 2.58
C TYR A 437 21.23 18.08 1.41
N ASP A 438 20.56 19.22 1.25
CA ASP A 438 20.85 20.21 0.23
C ASP A 438 20.88 21.61 0.88
N PRO A 439 22.01 22.35 0.78
CA PRO A 439 22.10 23.70 1.32
C PRO A 439 21.34 24.77 0.52
N GLY A 440 20.62 24.40 -0.55
CA GLY A 440 19.82 25.33 -1.36
C GLY A 440 20.24 25.41 -2.82
N VAL A 441 20.93 24.39 -3.33
CA VAL A 441 21.74 24.45 -4.56
C VAL A 441 21.15 23.59 -5.65
N PHE A 442 20.38 22.58 -5.28
CA PHE A 442 19.80 21.63 -6.21
C PHE A 442 18.32 21.94 -6.49
N THR A 443 17.93 21.60 -7.71
CA THR A 443 16.53 21.59 -8.15
C THR A 443 16.27 20.41 -9.08
N ASN A 444 14.98 20.17 -9.36
CA ASN A 444 14.56 19.11 -10.26
C ASN A 444 13.33 19.53 -11.05
N ILE A 445 13.12 18.89 -12.19
CA ILE A 445 11.89 19.08 -12.96
C ILE A 445 10.80 18.09 -12.52
N THR A 446 11.14 16.81 -12.35
CA THR A 446 10.20 15.78 -11.85
C THR A 446 10.91 14.62 -11.14
N GLY A 447 10.17 13.89 -10.30
CA GLY A 447 10.61 12.63 -9.69
C GLY A 447 11.46 12.75 -8.42
N LEU A 448 11.69 13.97 -7.92
CA LEU A 448 12.23 14.26 -6.59
C LEU A 448 11.23 15.11 -5.81
N TYR A 449 11.34 15.03 -4.49
CA TYR A 449 10.63 15.86 -3.53
C TYR A 449 11.63 16.60 -2.66
N PHE A 450 11.23 17.76 -2.15
CA PHE A 450 12.01 18.58 -1.23
C PHE A 450 11.24 18.77 0.08
N ILE A 451 11.87 18.43 1.20
CA ILE A 451 11.36 18.68 2.56
C ILE A 451 11.98 19.98 3.04
N GLU A 452 11.14 20.99 3.20
CA GLU A 452 11.48 22.30 3.77
C GLU A 452 10.69 22.45 5.08
N ILE A 453 11.40 22.69 6.18
CA ILE A 453 10.81 22.93 7.50
C ILE A 453 11.28 24.32 7.94
N PRO A 454 10.44 25.36 7.79
CA PRO A 454 10.80 26.71 8.17
C PRO A 454 11.26 26.80 9.63
N ASN A 455 12.33 27.55 9.88
CA ASN A 455 12.94 27.78 11.20
C ASN A 455 13.54 26.55 11.88
N LEU A 456 13.65 25.41 11.19
CA LEU A 456 14.36 24.26 11.73
C LEU A 456 15.87 24.48 11.57
N GLU A 457 16.61 24.37 12.67
CA GLU A 457 18.06 24.49 12.66
C GLU A 457 18.71 23.44 11.76
N VAL A 458 19.85 23.79 11.15
CA VAL A 458 20.60 22.91 10.24
C VAL A 458 20.99 21.59 10.93
N ASP A 459 21.40 21.63 12.20
CA ASP A 459 21.72 20.42 12.96
C ASP A 459 20.49 19.51 13.10
N SER A 460 19.31 20.07 13.38
CA SER A 460 18.06 19.31 13.41
C SER A 460 17.69 18.72 12.05
N LEU A 461 17.98 19.42 10.94
CA LEU A 461 17.82 18.87 9.59
C LEU A 461 18.74 17.67 9.33
N PHE A 462 19.99 17.69 9.80
CA PHE A 462 20.89 16.55 9.67
C PHE A 462 20.50 15.36 10.55
N ALA A 463 20.00 15.62 11.76
CA ALA A 463 19.42 14.56 12.60
C ALA A 463 18.20 13.92 11.91
N LEU A 464 17.34 14.75 11.31
CA LEU A 464 16.22 14.27 10.51
C LEU A 464 16.67 13.48 9.27
N LEU A 465 17.71 13.94 8.57
CA LEU A 465 18.31 13.20 7.46
C LEU A 465 18.75 11.80 7.91
N CYS A 466 19.41 11.72 9.07
CA CYS A 466 19.86 10.46 9.66
C CYS A 466 18.68 9.51 9.91
N ILE A 467 17.59 10.04 10.50
CA ILE A 467 16.35 9.31 10.77
C ILE A 467 15.69 8.82 9.48
N LEU A 468 15.52 9.68 8.48
CA LEU A 468 14.84 9.31 7.23
C LEU A 468 15.62 8.28 6.41
N ASN A 469 16.95 8.31 6.48
CA ASN A 469 17.80 7.31 5.82
C ASN A 469 17.96 6.01 6.65
N SER A 470 17.34 5.88 7.83
CA SER A 470 17.41 4.64 8.61
C SER A 470 16.60 3.50 8.00
N LYS A 471 17.06 2.27 8.22
CA LYS A 471 16.29 1.07 7.91
C LYS A 471 15.04 0.99 8.79
N PHE A 472 15.13 1.49 10.03
CA PHE A 472 14.01 1.61 10.96
C PHE A 472 12.80 2.35 10.35
N ILE A 473 13.00 3.57 9.84
CA ILE A 473 11.92 4.35 9.20
C ILE A 473 11.45 3.69 7.90
N ASP A 474 12.37 3.10 7.14
CA ASP A 474 12.04 2.40 5.90
C ASP A 474 11.16 1.14 6.16
N ASP A 475 11.42 0.39 7.23
CA ASP A 475 10.61 -0.76 7.67
C ASP A 475 9.20 -0.33 8.11
N ILE A 476 9.09 0.81 8.81
CA ILE A 476 7.80 1.43 9.17
C ILE A 476 7.04 1.82 7.90
N PHE A 477 7.70 2.49 6.95
CA PHE A 477 7.11 2.86 5.67
C PHE A 477 6.64 1.63 4.89
N LYS A 478 7.47 0.59 4.79
CA LYS A 478 7.15 -0.67 4.09
C LYS A 478 6.00 -1.43 4.74
N THR A 479 5.88 -1.36 6.06
CA THR A 479 4.75 -1.96 6.79
C THR A 479 3.45 -1.26 6.42
N LEU A 480 3.40 0.07 6.48
CA LEU A 480 2.20 0.85 6.18
C LEU A 480 1.86 0.89 4.69
N PHE A 481 2.84 1.15 3.83
CA PHE A 481 2.63 1.53 2.43
C PHE A 481 3.17 0.50 1.43
N GLY A 482 3.69 -0.64 1.89
CA GLY A 482 4.27 -1.67 1.03
C GLY A 482 3.29 -2.36 0.07
N THR A 483 1.98 -2.22 0.28
CA THR A 483 0.96 -2.66 -0.70
C THR A 483 1.00 -1.84 -1.99
N LEU A 484 1.59 -0.65 -1.96
CA LEU A 484 1.73 0.28 -3.08
C LEU A 484 3.03 0.08 -3.88
N HIS A 485 3.66 -1.10 -3.74
CA HIS A 485 4.86 -1.41 -4.51
C HIS A 485 4.57 -1.50 -6.01
N MET A 486 5.62 -1.30 -6.77
CA MET A 486 5.66 -1.37 -8.23
C MET A 486 6.45 -2.61 -8.64
N ALA A 487 6.45 -2.92 -9.94
CA ALA A 487 7.27 -3.98 -10.51
C ALA A 487 8.75 -3.83 -10.10
N GLY A 488 9.43 -4.95 -9.83
CA GLY A 488 10.84 -4.97 -9.42
C GLY A 488 11.12 -4.58 -7.96
N GLY A 489 10.08 -4.52 -7.11
CA GLY A 489 10.22 -4.23 -5.68
C GLY A 489 10.41 -2.75 -5.35
N TYR A 490 10.21 -1.86 -6.32
CA TYR A 490 10.25 -0.42 -6.11
C TYR A 490 9.02 0.06 -5.33
N LEU A 491 9.21 1.08 -4.50
CA LEU A 491 8.15 1.76 -3.76
C LEU A 491 8.01 3.19 -4.25
N ARG A 492 6.79 3.72 -4.10
CA ARG A 492 6.51 5.13 -4.35
C ARG A 492 6.45 5.91 -3.05
N PHE A 493 7.53 6.61 -2.74
CA PHE A 493 7.62 7.57 -1.64
C PHE A 493 6.94 8.86 -2.04
N ASN A 494 5.61 8.91 -1.89
CA ASN A 494 4.83 10.13 -2.11
C ASN A 494 4.99 11.07 -0.90
N GLY A 495 5.07 12.38 -1.13
CA GLY A 495 5.08 13.38 -0.07
C GLY A 495 3.95 13.21 0.95
N SER A 496 2.74 12.84 0.53
CA SER A 496 1.63 12.61 1.48
C SER A 496 1.80 11.39 2.39
N PHE A 497 2.67 10.44 2.02
CA PHE A 497 3.05 9.31 2.86
C PHE A 497 4.24 9.65 3.74
N ILE A 498 5.21 10.42 3.24
CA ILE A 498 6.36 10.89 4.04
C ILE A 498 5.90 11.79 5.19
N LYS A 499 4.91 12.67 4.95
CA LYS A 499 4.26 13.47 6.01
C LYS A 499 3.73 12.65 7.18
N LYS A 500 3.37 11.39 6.92
CA LYS A 500 2.75 10.49 7.90
C LYS A 500 3.76 9.70 8.72
N LEU A 501 5.07 9.78 8.42
CA LEU A 501 6.09 9.06 9.18
C LEU A 501 6.16 9.57 10.62
N PRO A 502 6.39 8.69 11.61
CA PRO A 502 6.44 9.07 13.01
C PRO A 502 7.73 9.83 13.27
N MET A 503 7.68 10.92 14.04
CA MET A 503 8.86 11.73 14.39
C MET A 503 9.15 11.66 15.89
N PRO A 504 10.44 11.62 16.29
CA PRO A 504 10.81 11.59 17.70
C PRO A 504 10.49 12.94 18.37
N HIS A 505 10.43 12.94 19.70
CA HIS A 505 10.18 14.16 20.46
C HIS A 505 11.31 15.18 20.34
N CYS A 506 12.56 14.72 20.25
CA CYS A 506 13.77 15.53 20.12
C CYS A 506 14.66 15.03 18.97
N PHE A 507 15.59 15.89 18.54
CA PHE A 507 16.61 15.59 17.53
C PHE A 507 17.99 15.69 18.17
N PRO A 508 18.55 14.56 18.68
CA PRO A 508 19.82 14.56 19.39
C PRO A 508 20.98 15.08 18.52
N LEU A 509 21.85 15.89 19.12
CA LEU A 509 23.00 16.49 18.44
C LEU A 509 23.93 15.43 17.83
N ILE A 510 24.11 14.28 18.50
CA ILE A 510 24.93 13.19 17.97
C ILE A 510 24.41 12.68 16.61
N LEU A 511 23.08 12.61 16.40
CA LEU A 511 22.51 12.21 15.12
C LEU A 511 22.72 13.28 14.05
N ALA A 512 22.74 14.56 14.42
CA ALA A 512 23.09 15.64 13.51
C ALA A 512 24.54 15.50 13.02
N ARG A 513 25.48 15.31 13.95
CA ARG A 513 26.90 15.12 13.66
C ARG A 513 27.12 13.88 12.81
N LEU A 514 26.51 12.75 13.17
CA LEU A 514 26.56 11.52 12.37
C LEU A 514 25.97 11.70 10.96
N GLY A 515 24.87 12.44 10.83
CA GLY A 515 24.27 12.77 9.54
C GLY A 515 25.21 13.56 8.64
N LYS A 516 25.87 14.61 9.17
CA LYS A 516 26.88 15.41 8.45
C LYS A 516 28.08 14.57 8.02
N LEU A 517 28.68 13.84 8.97
CA LEU A 517 29.86 13.00 8.72
C LEU A 517 29.54 11.88 7.72
N THR A 518 28.37 11.23 7.84
CA THR A 518 27.95 10.19 6.90
C THR A 518 27.74 10.75 5.50
N GLN A 519 27.14 11.95 5.36
CA GLN A 519 27.00 12.62 4.06
C GLN A 519 28.34 13.00 3.45
N PHE A 520 29.25 13.57 4.22
CA PHE A 520 30.61 13.85 3.78
C PHE A 520 31.32 12.57 3.28
N LEU A 521 31.32 11.49 4.07
CA LEU A 521 31.99 10.24 3.72
C LEU A 521 31.33 9.51 2.54
N GLN A 522 30.00 9.54 2.42
CA GLN A 522 29.28 8.93 1.29
C GLN A 522 29.54 9.69 -0.01
N GLN A 523 29.56 11.03 0.04
CA GLN A 523 29.93 11.84 -1.12
C GLN A 523 31.40 11.58 -1.51
N LEU A 524 32.33 11.62 -0.56
CA LEU A 524 33.74 11.34 -0.79
C LEU A 524 33.97 9.94 -1.39
N ASN A 525 33.29 8.92 -0.87
CA ASN A 525 33.38 7.55 -1.40
C ASN A 525 32.88 7.45 -2.85
N TYR A 526 31.81 8.18 -3.19
CA TYR A 526 31.33 8.25 -4.56
C TYR A 526 32.30 9.01 -5.47
N ASP A 527 32.84 10.15 -5.01
CA ASP A 527 33.76 10.98 -5.78
C ASP A 527 35.06 10.21 -6.06
N TYR A 528 35.63 9.55 -5.04
CA TYR A 528 36.82 8.71 -5.18
C TYR A 528 36.64 7.62 -6.24
N PHE A 529 35.50 6.92 -6.23
CA PHE A 529 35.22 5.86 -7.23
C PHE A 529 35.23 6.38 -8.67
N ASN A 530 34.89 7.65 -8.89
CA ASN A 530 34.80 8.24 -10.23
C ASN A 530 35.99 9.13 -10.60
N HIS A 531 36.80 9.52 -9.61
CA HIS A 531 37.90 10.49 -9.75
C HIS A 531 39.10 10.09 -8.88
N GLU A 532 39.50 8.82 -8.89
CA GLU A 532 40.53 8.28 -7.99
C GLU A 532 41.84 9.09 -7.99
N ASN A 533 42.31 9.53 -9.17
CA ASN A 533 43.54 10.32 -9.33
C ASN A 533 43.53 11.69 -8.61
N TYR A 534 42.37 12.14 -8.10
CA TYR A 534 42.24 13.39 -7.37
C TYR A 534 42.63 13.25 -5.88
N PHE A 535 42.63 12.02 -5.36
CA PHE A 535 42.77 11.74 -3.93
C PHE A 535 44.05 10.91 -3.67
N ASN A 536 45.11 11.58 -3.20
CA ASN A 536 46.42 10.93 -3.00
C ASN A 536 46.66 10.41 -1.56
N PHE A 537 45.77 10.70 -0.61
CA PHE A 537 46.07 10.57 0.82
C PHE A 537 45.37 9.39 1.52
N PHE A 538 44.24 8.89 1.00
CA PHE A 538 43.49 7.78 1.61
C PHE A 538 42.87 6.86 0.56
N SER A 539 42.74 5.58 0.90
CA SER A 539 42.10 4.59 0.03
C SER A 539 40.57 4.59 0.17
N GLN A 540 39.88 4.20 -0.90
CA GLN A 540 38.43 3.94 -0.85
C GLN A 540 38.06 2.92 0.24
N SER A 541 38.89 1.90 0.45
CA SER A 541 38.68 0.87 1.47
C SER A 541 38.64 1.47 2.88
N LYS A 542 39.45 2.49 3.15
CA LYS A 542 39.47 3.20 4.43
C LYS A 542 38.16 3.93 4.69
N ILE A 543 37.65 4.69 3.72
CA ILE A 543 36.37 5.40 3.82
C ILE A 543 35.23 4.40 4.05
N LYS A 544 35.24 3.29 3.32
CA LYS A 544 34.26 2.21 3.47
C LYS A 544 34.25 1.62 4.89
N LEU A 545 35.42 1.36 5.48
CA LEU A 545 35.53 0.87 6.86
C LEU A 545 34.93 1.82 7.91
N LEU A 546 35.03 3.14 7.69
CA LEU A 546 34.38 4.13 8.57
C LEU A 546 32.85 4.06 8.43
N LEU A 547 32.36 4.03 7.19
CA LEU A 547 30.93 3.89 6.90
C LEU A 547 30.35 2.58 7.45
N ASP A 548 31.11 1.48 7.38
CA ASP A 548 30.70 0.17 7.90
C ASP A 548 30.54 0.16 9.43
N PHE A 549 31.12 1.13 10.14
CA PHE A 549 30.89 1.33 11.57
C PHE A 549 29.81 2.39 11.86
N LEU A 550 29.86 3.55 11.18
CA LEU A 550 28.94 4.65 11.44
C LEU A 550 27.50 4.32 11.06
N ASN A 551 27.27 3.54 10.00
CA ASN A 551 25.92 3.18 9.58
C ASN A 551 25.21 2.29 10.62
N PRO A 552 25.79 1.16 11.10
CA PRO A 552 25.18 0.38 12.19
C PRO A 552 25.01 1.16 13.50
N LEU A 553 25.97 2.04 13.85
CA LEU A 553 25.85 2.89 15.04
C LEU A 553 24.65 3.84 14.93
N SER A 554 24.52 4.53 13.79
CA SER A 554 23.42 5.45 13.52
C SER A 554 22.07 4.73 13.60
N GLU A 555 21.99 3.55 12.98
CA GLU A 555 20.79 2.70 13.02
C GLU A 555 20.44 2.28 14.45
N ALA A 556 21.43 1.88 15.25
CA ALA A 556 21.24 1.50 16.65
C ALA A 556 20.75 2.66 17.51
N LEU A 557 21.39 3.84 17.39
CA LEU A 557 20.99 5.05 18.11
C LEU A 557 19.57 5.49 17.75
N ILE A 558 19.18 5.43 16.48
CA ILE A 558 17.81 5.75 16.05
C ILE A 558 16.82 4.75 16.65
N ARG A 559 17.13 3.46 16.63
CA ARG A 559 16.29 2.43 17.22
C ARG A 559 16.10 2.65 18.72
N VAL A 560 17.18 2.94 19.47
CA VAL A 560 17.09 3.29 20.89
C VAL A 560 16.24 4.55 21.09
N LEU A 561 16.46 5.61 20.32
CA LEU A 561 15.70 6.85 20.41
C LEU A 561 14.18 6.62 20.35
N TYR A 562 13.72 5.74 19.45
CA TYR A 562 12.30 5.40 19.35
C TYR A 562 11.83 4.42 20.43
N ILE A 563 12.63 3.43 20.79
CA ILE A 563 12.26 2.44 21.82
C ILE A 563 12.17 3.11 23.19
N SER A 564 13.08 4.04 23.51
CA SER A 564 13.11 4.73 24.80
C SER A 564 11.85 5.54 25.09
N GLY A 565 11.24 6.17 24.09
CA GLY A 565 9.95 6.83 24.29
C GLY A 565 8.76 5.87 24.43
N MET A 566 8.88 4.63 23.94
CA MET A 566 7.80 3.62 24.03
C MET A 566 7.86 2.79 25.31
N VAL A 567 9.07 2.53 25.82
CA VAL A 567 9.34 1.70 26.98
C VAL A 567 10.09 2.57 27.98
N GLY A 568 9.42 3.03 29.04
CA GLY A 568 10.03 3.91 30.04
C GLY A 568 11.28 3.35 30.74
N ASN A 569 11.52 2.04 30.65
CA ASN A 569 12.69 1.32 31.21
C ASN A 569 13.76 0.94 30.17
N SER A 570 13.78 1.54 28.97
CA SER A 570 14.82 1.28 27.95
C SER A 570 16.25 1.51 28.44
N ASN A 571 16.44 2.39 29.43
CA ASN A 571 17.75 2.72 30.00
C ASN A 571 18.46 1.51 30.59
N ASN A 572 17.72 0.51 31.06
CA ASN A 572 18.29 -0.73 31.61
C ASN A 572 18.65 -1.77 30.53
N LEU A 573 18.20 -1.58 29.28
CA LEU A 573 18.42 -2.54 28.18
C LEU A 573 19.55 -2.14 27.22
N PHE A 574 19.79 -0.83 27.07
CA PHE A 574 20.78 -0.25 26.15
C PHE A 574 21.47 0.96 26.78
N GLN A 575 22.18 0.74 27.88
CA GLN A 575 22.73 1.81 28.70
C GLN A 575 23.77 2.63 27.91
N GLU A 576 24.69 1.98 27.22
CA GLU A 576 25.78 2.66 26.49
C GLU A 576 25.25 3.48 25.30
N LEU A 577 24.29 2.94 24.55
CA LEU A 577 23.63 3.69 23.48
C LEU A 577 22.80 4.87 24.00
N ASN A 578 22.12 4.73 25.14
CA ASN A 578 21.40 5.85 25.77
C ASN A 578 22.36 6.94 26.28
N ILE A 579 23.51 6.55 26.85
CA ILE A 579 24.56 7.52 27.23
C ILE A 579 25.02 8.28 25.99
N LEU A 580 25.34 7.58 24.89
CA LEU A 580 25.78 8.20 23.64
C LEU A 580 24.73 9.15 23.04
N LEU A 581 23.44 8.80 23.08
CA LEU A 581 22.35 9.67 22.61
C LEU A 581 22.31 11.02 23.34
N ASN A 582 22.70 11.04 24.61
CA ASN A 582 22.66 12.23 25.45
C ASN A 582 23.98 13.02 25.47
N LEU A 583 25.08 12.45 24.96
CA LEU A 583 26.36 13.14 24.86
C LEU A 583 26.37 14.15 23.71
N LYS A 584 26.69 15.40 24.03
CA LYS A 584 26.77 16.48 23.03
C LYS A 584 28.08 16.48 22.23
N ASN A 585 29.17 15.98 22.82
CA ASN A 585 30.53 16.21 22.32
C ASN A 585 31.26 14.94 21.83
N THR A 586 30.54 13.85 21.55
CA THR A 586 31.17 12.60 21.09
C THR A 586 31.73 12.73 19.69
N PHE A 587 30.98 13.32 18.78
CA PHE A 587 31.40 13.60 17.40
C PHE A 587 31.54 15.10 17.22
N PHE A 588 32.64 15.51 16.59
CA PHE A 588 32.90 16.91 16.26
C PHE A 588 32.01 17.36 15.10
N ASP A 589 31.76 18.67 15.03
CA ASP A 589 31.03 19.24 13.91
C ASP A 589 31.93 19.49 12.70
N ILE A 590 31.32 19.45 11.52
CA ILE A 590 31.95 19.88 10.27
C ILE A 590 31.02 20.85 9.54
N GLU A 591 31.62 21.80 8.83
CA GLU A 591 30.92 22.51 7.78
C GLU A 591 30.78 21.56 6.58
N LEU A 592 29.55 21.35 6.09
CA LEU A 592 29.34 20.47 4.96
C LEU A 592 29.72 21.18 3.66
N LYS A 593 30.88 20.81 3.13
CA LYS A 593 31.45 21.24 1.86
C LYS A 593 31.43 20.09 0.85
N PHE A 594 31.51 20.38 -0.46
CA PHE A 594 31.67 19.32 -1.45
C PHE A 594 33.08 18.74 -1.41
N SER A 595 33.22 17.43 -1.70
CA SER A 595 34.54 16.77 -1.68
C SER A 595 35.31 16.94 -2.98
N TYR A 596 34.62 17.34 -4.04
CA TYR A 596 35.17 17.55 -5.37
C TYR A 596 34.53 18.80 -5.99
N PRO A 597 35.26 19.61 -6.78
CA PRO A 597 34.73 20.78 -7.47
C PRO A 597 33.76 20.36 -8.57
N TYR A 598 32.49 20.20 -8.19
CA TYR A 598 31.40 20.01 -9.13
C TYR A 598 30.84 21.37 -9.49
N PHE A 599 30.97 21.75 -10.76
CA PHE A 599 30.37 22.97 -11.34
C PHE A 599 31.03 24.24 -10.75
N ASN A 600 31.62 25.13 -11.57
CA ASN A 600 32.34 26.35 -11.14
C ASN A 600 31.42 27.31 -10.34
N LEU A 601 31.23 27.01 -9.06
CA LEU A 601 30.33 27.71 -8.15
C LEU A 601 31.16 28.26 -6.98
N ASP A 602 31.47 29.55 -7.00
CA ASP A 602 32.26 30.22 -5.95
C ASP A 602 31.61 30.16 -4.55
N LEU A 603 30.30 29.92 -4.47
CA LEU A 603 29.53 29.82 -3.21
C LEU A 603 29.54 28.42 -2.58
N TYR A 604 30.02 27.39 -3.27
CA TYR A 604 30.04 26.03 -2.72
C TYR A 604 31.48 25.58 -2.46
N ASN A 605 31.96 25.99 -1.29
CA ASN A 605 33.22 25.59 -0.71
C ASN A 605 33.50 24.09 -0.97
N THR A 606 34.60 23.80 -1.65
CA THR A 606 35.16 22.44 -1.69
C THR A 606 36.05 22.24 -0.48
N THR A 607 35.95 21.08 0.16
CA THR A 607 36.96 20.69 1.16
C THR A 607 38.33 20.58 0.49
N SER A 608 39.34 21.16 1.11
CA SER A 608 40.73 20.92 0.67
C SER A 608 41.16 19.51 1.04
N ASN A 609 42.14 18.94 0.33
CA ASN A 609 42.66 17.60 0.65
C ASN A 609 43.17 17.51 2.11
N GLN A 610 43.76 18.58 2.63
CA GLN A 610 44.20 18.69 4.04
C GLN A 610 43.00 18.71 5.01
N GLU A 611 41.93 19.45 4.69
CA GLU A 611 40.71 19.45 5.50
C GLU A 611 40.07 18.04 5.55
N GLN A 612 39.99 17.37 4.39
CA GLN A 612 39.46 16.00 4.30
C GLN A 612 40.27 15.03 5.16
N GLU A 613 41.60 15.12 5.09
CA GLU A 613 42.53 14.34 5.90
C GLU A 613 42.30 14.52 7.40
N ILE A 614 42.24 15.76 7.87
CA ILE A 614 42.02 16.08 9.28
C ILE A 614 40.67 15.53 9.75
N ILE A 615 39.63 15.67 8.93
CA ILE A 615 38.29 15.14 9.25
C ILE A 615 38.34 13.62 9.37
N ILE A 616 38.93 12.92 8.40
CA ILE A 616 39.03 11.45 8.39
C ILE A 616 39.79 10.96 9.62
N LEU A 617 40.97 11.51 9.91
CA LEU A 617 41.79 11.11 11.06
C LEU A 617 41.05 11.33 12.40
N LYS A 618 40.28 12.41 12.53
CA LYS A 618 39.45 12.66 13.72
C LYS A 618 38.32 11.62 13.84
N ILE A 619 37.64 11.28 12.74
CA ILE A 619 36.61 10.24 12.73
C ILE A 619 37.21 8.90 13.15
N GLU A 620 38.38 8.54 12.61
CA GLU A 620 39.09 7.32 12.96
C GLU A 620 39.42 7.24 14.44
N LYS A 621 39.97 8.30 15.02
CA LYS A 621 40.28 8.36 16.44
C LYS A 621 39.05 8.13 17.31
N ILE A 622 37.92 8.74 16.96
CA ILE A 622 36.64 8.55 17.67
C ILE A 622 36.15 7.10 17.53
N ILE A 623 36.13 6.57 16.30
CA ILE A 623 35.69 5.18 16.05
C ILE A 623 36.57 4.18 16.79
N CYS A 624 37.89 4.36 16.78
CA CYS A 624 38.84 3.52 17.52
C CYS A 624 38.55 3.54 19.03
N ASN A 625 38.20 4.70 19.60
CA ASN A 625 37.82 4.80 21.00
C ASN A 625 36.48 4.11 21.27
N LEU A 626 35.45 4.33 20.45
CA LEU A 626 34.15 3.66 20.59
C LEU A 626 34.27 2.14 20.47
N LYS A 627 35.13 1.63 19.58
CA LYS A 627 35.39 0.20 19.41
C LYS A 627 36.07 -0.47 20.62
N LYS A 628 36.67 0.30 21.55
CA LYS A 628 37.21 -0.26 22.80
C LYS A 628 36.11 -0.64 23.79
N ASN A 629 34.92 -0.04 23.65
CA ASN A 629 33.77 -0.34 24.50
C ASN A 629 33.05 -1.59 23.98
N LYS A 630 33.32 -2.75 24.60
CA LYS A 630 32.74 -4.04 24.20
C LYS A 630 31.22 -4.07 24.38
N GLU A 631 30.72 -3.49 25.48
CA GLU A 631 29.30 -3.45 25.79
C GLU A 631 28.52 -2.66 24.74
N LEU A 632 29.02 -1.47 24.35
CA LEU A 632 28.46 -0.70 23.23
C LEU A 632 28.37 -1.53 21.94
N LEU A 633 29.43 -2.26 21.58
CA LEU A 633 29.43 -3.09 20.36
C LEU A 633 28.41 -4.23 20.43
N GLU A 634 28.24 -4.83 21.60
CA GLU A 634 27.22 -5.85 21.84
C GLU A 634 25.81 -5.26 21.75
N GLU A 635 25.56 -4.09 22.35
CA GLU A 635 24.29 -3.37 22.25
C GLU A 635 23.93 -3.04 20.80
N ILE A 636 24.88 -2.50 20.01
CA ILE A 636 24.68 -2.21 18.58
C ILE A 636 24.28 -3.47 17.81
N LYS A 637 24.97 -4.58 18.04
CA LYS A 637 24.65 -5.87 17.38
C LYS A 637 23.27 -6.39 17.80
N LYS A 638 22.98 -6.35 19.10
CA LYS A 638 21.73 -6.84 19.69
C LYS A 638 20.53 -6.07 19.14
N ILE A 639 20.56 -4.74 19.18
CA ILE A 639 19.42 -3.93 18.76
C ILE A 639 19.18 -3.97 17.25
N ASN A 640 20.25 -4.02 16.44
CA ASN A 640 20.10 -4.08 14.99
C ASN A 640 19.56 -5.43 14.50
N ASN A 641 19.77 -6.52 15.26
CA ASN A 641 19.34 -7.86 14.88
C ASN A 641 18.03 -8.31 15.56
N GLN A 642 17.68 -7.82 16.75
CA GLN A 642 16.67 -8.45 17.62
C GLN A 642 15.50 -7.54 18.06
N ILE A 643 15.15 -6.48 17.34
CA ILE A 643 14.08 -5.57 17.79
C ILE A 643 12.71 -6.23 18.00
N ASN A 644 12.39 -7.25 17.22
CA ASN A 644 11.13 -7.98 17.39
C ASN A 644 11.06 -8.76 18.72
N PHE A 645 12.18 -8.99 19.39
CA PHE A 645 12.24 -9.67 20.70
C PHE A 645 11.88 -8.71 21.85
N ILE A 646 12.25 -7.43 21.73
CA ILE A 646 12.08 -6.40 22.78
C ILE A 646 10.61 -6.07 23.04
N PHE A 647 9.72 -6.31 22.06
CA PHE A 647 8.28 -6.03 22.20
C PHE A 647 7.40 -7.26 22.37
N LYS A 648 7.97 -8.46 22.21
CA LYS A 648 7.27 -9.75 22.41
C LYS A 648 7.31 -10.22 23.87
N ASN A 649 8.31 -9.77 24.61
CA ASN A 649 8.39 -9.84 26.07
C ASN A 649 7.94 -8.51 26.67
#